data_AF-A0A661B0E5-F1
#
_entry.id   AF-A0A661B0E5-F1
#
_cell.length_a   1.000
_cell.length_b   1.000
_cell.length_c   1.000
_cell.angle_alpha   90.00
_cell.angle_beta   90.00
_cell.angle_gamma   90.00
#
_symmetry.space_group_name_H-M   'P 1'
#
loop_
_entity.id
_entity.type
_entity.pdbx_description
1 polymer ?
#
loop_
_entity_poly.entity_id
_entity_poly.type
_entity_poly.pdbx_seq_one_letter_code
_entity_poly.pdbx_strand_id
1 'polypeptide(L)'
;MPLFGQYNRFSITLVLTIVLVVTGVYAQEAVILESARSAGMAGAYLAIGDDANAISSNSAGLSRLGRTQLVGSYTRFYTGKDIGSINEGSLLFSPYIWGKYFYGVGVSYFDHSIFRQQKATLVFGRELWRKRRDAKIAGGLNVNLYRVEYNSGNFSEDFDPNDPVFSGGYSKFAFGFDVNFLGEYGPLSLGLAAYNLLEPDISLRGGAESGQYPRNIRTGLSYDILGYVSPAVELEIPITSEPGVSDKLSYAFGAESWFINRMLGARAGYSSDFITIGVSFRTRLEWDIGFDYAIQLPLEAPGEIGQNHKVSAEIGMRKPTRVITDIIVEPQSVTAIPELVWSGDTAFVYATIKNVGDMTAKNFPVSVYYIDKGKSWVVAQTTIDKLEPGESRKISFAYAPTIKRYYELFVSANDYGDKAPAVHNKVLEYDYDNNAGTARLACFDSPVPAPPRTSRDELVISTVSRIREEVPMIPAVHFPRSSDDFNEWLYGPMLDVIAERLNKNPDVMLVLYGYYDEETESANGEDLAVKRSRAVKKYLLDHGVDPDRIRIVEEGYNMAYEREKEPLEKDRELIREENRVVELQVGLDETTALGKYYYEESELRPSREDRTDCRSAMQRVYSLLENNPELNVLFHGHSAPGEKNGATNAYIRAATFRGIAFEWIPDWLRRRVLLLSSEGEEERPYVDVYVTGDALVFKPRGSTLSSGGVEFSELGVTEITIDTVITETRIDSFAIIIREEGSAEPFAVLQAGSGPPPRSVEWNWFGSMGQAPDPTKDYFVEVFIKDMYDQTVTSMSDPIAVTVDAQEDRKELFLINFNFGKAAATSEYLEARVEDLAANLIERAKYLGPNARIRATVVGHTDIVGTDEFNENLAWERAEKEYENLRNGMMTILELETDEELDEWLRAHKVTLMYEGRGFEEPMFVHRFEQGYWRKELIGNNEIPLGRLVNRRVVLEVLTQTR
;
A
#
# COMPACT_ATOMS: atom_id res chain seq x y z
N MET A 1 19.23 25.22 -52.98
CA MET A 1 19.10 26.56 -53.61
C MET A 1 18.60 27.53 -52.53
N PRO A 2 19.49 28.21 -51.79
CA PRO A 2 19.15 29.05 -50.64
C PRO A 2 19.01 30.54 -51.02
N LEU A 3 18.84 31.41 -50.01
CA LEU A 3 18.79 32.89 -50.07
C LEU A 3 17.49 33.51 -50.58
N PHE A 4 16.45 33.56 -49.73
CA PHE A 4 15.55 34.73 -49.51
C PHE A 4 14.61 34.38 -48.34
N GLY A 5 14.50 35.21 -47.29
CA GLY A 5 13.47 35.01 -46.26
C GLY A 5 13.64 35.70 -44.89
N GLN A 6 14.84 35.71 -44.28
CA GLN A 6 14.97 36.12 -42.87
C GLN A 6 14.70 37.61 -42.60
N TYR A 7 15.04 38.51 -43.52
CA TYR A 7 14.89 39.96 -43.30
C TYR A 7 13.42 40.44 -43.16
N ASN A 8 12.43 39.73 -43.70
CA ASN A 8 11.03 40.18 -43.63
C ASN A 8 10.38 39.98 -42.24
N ARG A 9 10.87 39.05 -41.40
CA ARG A 9 10.15 38.68 -40.17
C ARG A 9 10.18 39.78 -39.10
N PHE A 10 11.30 40.50 -38.96
CA PHE A 10 11.42 41.57 -37.95
C PHE A 10 10.52 42.78 -38.26
N SER A 11 10.40 43.13 -39.54
CA SER A 11 9.53 44.22 -40.01
C SER A 11 8.05 43.92 -39.77
N ILE A 12 7.62 42.68 -40.00
CA ILE A 12 6.22 42.27 -39.80
C ILE A 12 5.81 42.38 -38.32
N THR A 13 6.66 41.94 -37.38
CA THR A 13 6.37 42.04 -35.94
C THR A 13 6.26 43.50 -35.50
N LEU A 14 7.19 44.37 -35.92
CA LEU A 14 7.17 45.79 -35.56
C LEU A 14 5.91 46.50 -36.10
N VAL A 15 5.52 46.19 -37.33
CA VAL A 15 4.28 46.73 -37.94
C VAL A 15 3.03 46.22 -37.21
N LEU A 16 2.97 44.95 -36.82
CA LEU A 16 1.85 44.42 -36.03
C LEU A 16 1.72 45.08 -34.66
N THR A 17 2.82 45.34 -33.96
CA THR A 17 2.81 46.09 -32.69
C THR A 17 2.32 47.53 -32.89
N ILE A 18 2.72 48.19 -33.98
CA ILE A 18 2.26 49.57 -34.28
C ILE A 18 0.79 49.59 -34.68
N VAL A 19 0.30 48.61 -35.46
CA VAL A 19 -1.12 48.53 -35.87
C VAL A 19 -2.05 48.24 -34.69
N LEU A 20 -1.66 47.37 -33.76
CA LEU A 20 -2.45 47.09 -32.55
C LEU A 20 -2.54 48.28 -31.57
N VAL A 21 -1.64 49.26 -31.67
CA VAL A 21 -1.65 50.49 -30.85
C VAL A 21 -2.61 51.57 -31.41
N VAL A 22 -3.18 51.37 -32.60
CA VAL A 22 -4.00 52.40 -33.30
C VAL A 22 -5.51 52.26 -33.10
N THR A 23 -6.00 51.19 -32.45
CA THR A 23 -7.45 50.96 -32.25
C THR A 23 -7.82 50.48 -30.83
N GLY A 24 -8.35 51.39 -29.99
CA GLY A 24 -8.94 51.09 -28.67
C GLY A 24 -8.41 51.99 -27.53
N VAL A 25 -9.26 52.88 -26.98
CA VAL A 25 -8.91 53.93 -25.99
C VAL A 25 -10.19 54.41 -25.28
N TYR A 26 -10.17 54.82 -23.97
CA TYR A 26 -11.15 55.71 -23.22
C TYR A 26 -11.62 55.34 -21.75
N ALA A 27 -10.77 55.22 -20.68
CA ALA A 27 -11.02 55.19 -19.17
C ALA A 27 -12.09 54.29 -18.51
N GLN A 28 -11.82 53.58 -17.39
CA GLN A 28 -12.90 53.04 -16.51
C GLN A 28 -12.84 53.52 -15.06
N GLU A 29 -14.03 53.67 -14.44
CA GLU A 29 -14.31 54.18 -13.10
C GLU A 29 -14.61 53.08 -12.08
N ALA A 30 -13.92 53.19 -10.93
CA ALA A 30 -14.15 52.55 -9.62
C ALA A 30 -14.35 51.01 -9.54
N VAL A 31 -14.56 50.31 -10.65
CA VAL A 31 -14.66 48.85 -10.73
C VAL A 31 -13.37 48.29 -11.31
N ILE A 32 -12.73 47.35 -10.62
CA ILE A 32 -11.61 46.59 -11.17
C ILE A 32 -12.15 45.74 -12.32
N LEU A 33 -11.49 45.78 -13.47
CA LEU A 33 -11.69 44.75 -14.49
C LEU A 33 -10.95 43.48 -14.08
N GLU A 34 -11.55 42.78 -13.13
CA GLU A 34 -11.19 41.41 -12.79
C GLU A 34 -11.25 40.54 -14.05
N SER A 35 -10.43 39.50 -14.11
CA SER A 35 -10.66 38.38 -15.05
C SER A 35 -11.77 37.46 -14.53
N ALA A 36 -12.30 36.55 -15.35
CA ALA A 36 -13.20 35.52 -14.82
C ALA A 36 -12.51 34.62 -13.78
N ARG A 37 -11.19 34.40 -13.90
CA ARG A 37 -10.36 33.74 -12.89
C ARG A 37 -10.34 34.48 -11.54
N SER A 38 -10.18 35.81 -11.55
CA SER A 38 -10.18 36.66 -10.36
C SER A 38 -11.59 36.78 -9.75
N ALA A 39 -12.61 36.97 -10.59
CA ALA A 39 -14.00 37.09 -10.20
C ALA A 39 -14.56 35.83 -9.52
N GLY A 40 -14.07 34.64 -9.90
CA GLY A 40 -14.40 33.37 -9.23
C GLY A 40 -13.82 33.21 -7.82
N MET A 41 -13.06 34.20 -7.33
CA MET A 41 -12.52 34.30 -5.96
C MET A 41 -12.96 35.60 -5.26
N ALA A 42 -14.06 36.20 -5.70
CA ALA A 42 -14.57 37.49 -5.23
C ALA A 42 -13.51 38.62 -5.21
N GLY A 43 -12.54 38.56 -6.14
CA GLY A 43 -11.47 39.55 -6.29
C GLY A 43 -10.14 39.19 -5.64
N ALA A 44 -10.08 38.19 -4.74
CA ALA A 44 -8.87 37.83 -4.01
C ALA A 44 -7.79 37.17 -4.89
N TYR A 45 -7.02 37.99 -5.61
CA TYR A 45 -6.12 37.54 -6.69
C TYR A 45 -4.73 38.23 -6.66
N LEU A 46 -4.55 39.31 -5.88
CA LEU A 46 -3.33 40.13 -5.83
C LEU A 46 -2.06 39.34 -5.48
N ALA A 47 -2.18 38.25 -4.73
CA ALA A 47 -1.07 37.36 -4.37
C ALA A 47 -0.93 36.12 -5.27
N ILE A 48 -1.95 35.77 -6.07
CA ILE A 48 -1.98 34.54 -6.89
C ILE A 48 -1.44 34.77 -8.31
N GLY A 49 -1.76 35.91 -8.94
CA GLY A 49 -1.59 36.13 -10.38
C GLY A 49 -0.29 35.59 -11.03
N ASP A 50 -0.43 34.60 -11.91
CA ASP A 50 0.64 33.96 -12.69
C ASP A 50 0.38 33.93 -14.22
N ASP A 51 -0.66 34.63 -14.68
CA ASP A 51 -1.04 34.78 -16.08
C ASP A 51 -1.15 36.29 -16.47
N ALA A 52 -1.50 36.61 -17.73
CA ALA A 52 -1.58 38.00 -18.18
C ALA A 52 -2.70 38.85 -17.52
N ASN A 53 -3.67 38.24 -16.81
CA ASN A 53 -4.65 38.97 -15.99
C ASN A 53 -4.00 39.73 -14.84
N ALA A 54 -2.77 39.37 -14.45
CA ALA A 54 -1.95 40.17 -13.55
C ALA A 54 -1.80 41.65 -13.99
N ILE A 55 -1.99 41.97 -15.28
CA ILE A 55 -1.93 43.35 -15.79
C ILE A 55 -3.03 44.25 -15.17
N SER A 56 -4.25 43.74 -14.94
CA SER A 56 -5.33 44.53 -14.33
C SER A 56 -5.35 44.46 -12.80
N SER A 57 -4.62 43.51 -12.19
CA SER A 57 -4.36 43.43 -10.75
C SER A 57 -2.88 43.70 -10.44
N ASN A 58 -2.21 42.77 -9.75
CA ASN A 58 -0.80 42.91 -9.36
C ASN A 58 0.14 42.58 -10.54
N SER A 59 0.55 43.60 -11.27
CA SER A 59 1.39 43.42 -12.48
C SER A 59 2.78 42.83 -12.21
N ALA A 60 3.24 42.80 -10.95
CA ALA A 60 4.43 42.04 -10.58
C ALA A 60 4.24 40.51 -10.71
N GLY A 61 3.00 40.01 -10.78
CA GLY A 61 2.63 38.63 -11.10
C GLY A 61 3.15 38.14 -12.46
N LEU A 62 3.33 39.05 -13.43
CA LEU A 62 3.97 38.71 -14.72
C LEU A 62 5.40 38.16 -14.57
N SER A 63 6.06 38.38 -13.42
CA SER A 63 7.34 37.73 -13.09
C SER A 63 7.27 36.20 -12.87
N ARG A 64 6.05 35.62 -12.86
CA ARG A 64 5.81 34.16 -12.89
C ARG A 64 5.63 33.62 -14.31
N LEU A 65 5.36 34.48 -15.30
CA LEU A 65 4.87 34.07 -16.61
C LEU A 65 5.97 33.46 -17.50
N GLY A 66 5.97 32.12 -17.63
CA GLY A 66 6.93 31.37 -18.45
C GLY A 66 6.60 31.25 -19.95
N ARG A 67 5.71 32.10 -20.49
CA ARG A 67 5.13 31.97 -21.84
C ARG A 67 4.71 33.33 -22.41
N THR A 68 4.70 33.48 -23.73
CA THR A 68 4.01 34.62 -24.36
C THR A 68 2.51 34.34 -24.27
N GLN A 69 1.71 35.27 -23.78
CA GLN A 69 0.28 35.04 -23.54
C GLN A 69 -0.59 36.23 -23.96
N LEU A 70 -1.74 35.92 -24.54
CA LEU A 70 -2.86 36.82 -24.78
C LEU A 70 -4.09 36.28 -24.03
N VAL A 71 -4.80 37.14 -23.31
CA VAL A 71 -6.05 36.82 -22.61
C VAL A 71 -7.11 37.85 -22.99
N GLY A 72 -8.33 37.41 -23.27
CA GLY A 72 -9.50 38.27 -23.42
C GLY A 72 -10.57 37.93 -22.40
N SER A 73 -11.24 38.93 -21.82
CA SER A 73 -12.36 38.75 -20.89
C SER A 73 -13.62 39.52 -21.32
N TYR A 74 -14.79 39.07 -20.87
CA TYR A 74 -16.06 39.74 -21.05
C TYR A 74 -17.02 39.42 -19.89
N THR A 75 -17.78 40.41 -19.44
CA THR A 75 -18.83 40.29 -18.43
C THR A 75 -20.10 40.93 -18.94
N ARG A 76 -21.24 40.28 -18.67
CA ARG A 76 -22.56 40.93 -18.75
C ARG A 76 -23.19 40.98 -17.37
N PHE A 77 -23.45 42.20 -16.90
CA PHE A 77 -24.09 42.43 -15.61
C PHE A 77 -25.58 42.07 -15.67
N TYR A 78 -26.14 41.65 -14.54
CA TYR A 78 -27.58 41.42 -14.33
C TYR A 78 -28.25 40.54 -15.39
N THR A 79 -27.56 39.49 -15.83
CA THR A 79 -28.02 38.58 -16.89
C THR A 79 -29.34 37.91 -16.47
N GLY A 80 -30.31 37.90 -17.38
CA GLY A 80 -31.67 37.37 -17.13
C GLY A 80 -32.72 38.42 -16.71
N LYS A 81 -32.37 39.72 -16.69
CA LYS A 81 -33.31 40.83 -16.49
C LYS A 81 -33.24 41.83 -17.64
N ASP A 82 -34.36 42.50 -17.94
CA ASP A 82 -34.45 43.54 -18.97
C ASP A 82 -34.01 44.90 -18.42
N ILE A 83 -32.81 44.92 -17.86
CA ILE A 83 -32.04 46.13 -17.57
C ILE A 83 -31.15 46.36 -18.80
N GLY A 84 -31.01 47.62 -19.23
CA GLY A 84 -30.24 47.98 -20.43
C GLY A 84 -28.83 47.38 -20.45
N SER A 85 -28.26 47.18 -21.64
CA SER A 85 -27.03 46.40 -21.80
C SER A 85 -25.79 47.04 -21.15
N ILE A 86 -25.56 46.72 -19.87
CA ILE A 86 -24.34 47.05 -19.13
C ILE A 86 -23.36 45.89 -19.28
N ASN A 87 -22.19 46.15 -19.83
CA ASN A 87 -21.17 45.12 -20.07
C ASN A 87 -19.77 45.65 -19.75
N GLU A 88 -18.81 44.76 -19.60
CA GLU A 88 -17.39 45.10 -19.55
C GLU A 88 -16.54 44.01 -20.24
N GLY A 89 -15.26 44.29 -20.47
CA GLY A 89 -14.31 43.31 -20.99
C GLY A 89 -12.88 43.79 -21.05
N SER A 90 -11.94 42.91 -21.41
CA SER A 90 -10.54 43.28 -21.57
C SER A 90 -9.79 42.43 -22.59
N LEU A 91 -8.62 42.92 -23.01
CA LEU A 91 -7.63 42.23 -23.82
C LEU A 91 -6.23 42.56 -23.27
N LEU A 92 -5.53 41.54 -22.78
CA LEU A 92 -4.31 41.65 -21.99
C LEU A 92 -3.21 40.78 -22.63
N PHE A 93 -2.07 41.39 -22.95
CA PHE A 93 -0.94 40.74 -23.63
C PHE A 93 0.37 40.91 -22.86
N SER A 94 1.13 39.81 -22.74
CA SER A 94 2.47 39.80 -22.15
C SER A 94 3.40 38.87 -22.96
N PRO A 95 4.49 39.38 -23.57
CA PRO A 95 5.47 38.56 -24.27
C PRO A 95 6.48 37.91 -23.31
N TYR A 96 6.85 36.65 -23.56
CA TYR A 96 7.98 36.04 -22.86
C TYR A 96 9.31 36.64 -23.36
N ILE A 97 10.09 37.17 -22.43
CA ILE A 97 11.40 37.77 -22.68
C ILE A 97 12.43 37.09 -21.76
N TRP A 98 13.57 36.72 -22.35
CA TRP A 98 14.66 36.07 -21.62
C TRP A 98 15.35 37.06 -20.69
N GLY A 99 15.36 36.79 -19.38
CA GLY A 99 16.09 37.57 -18.38
C GLY A 99 15.27 37.85 -17.12
N LYS A 100 15.48 39.03 -16.53
CA LYS A 100 14.82 39.49 -15.29
C LYS A 100 13.73 40.55 -15.50
N TYR A 101 13.40 40.89 -16.75
CA TYR A 101 12.44 41.94 -17.09
C TYR A 101 11.16 41.33 -17.66
N PHE A 102 10.03 41.94 -17.34
CA PHE A 102 8.72 41.60 -17.89
C PHE A 102 7.97 42.88 -18.31
N TYR A 103 7.10 42.72 -19.28
CA TYR A 103 6.41 43.81 -19.97
C TYR A 103 4.98 43.37 -20.24
N GLY A 104 4.03 44.29 -20.24
CA GLY A 104 2.63 43.99 -20.52
C GLY A 104 1.91 45.16 -21.16
N VAL A 105 0.90 44.85 -21.96
CA VAL A 105 -0.03 45.83 -22.55
C VAL A 105 -1.44 45.32 -22.29
N GLY A 106 -2.28 46.15 -21.67
CA GLY A 106 -3.68 45.84 -21.42
C GLY A 106 -4.59 46.94 -21.92
N VAL A 107 -5.73 46.54 -22.50
CA VAL A 107 -6.85 47.44 -22.76
C VAL A 107 -8.10 46.79 -22.18
N SER A 108 -8.89 47.53 -21.43
CA SER A 108 -10.12 47.06 -20.78
C SER A 108 -11.24 48.06 -21.02
N TYR A 109 -12.51 47.72 -20.76
CA TYR A 109 -13.66 48.58 -20.98
C TYR A 109 -14.92 48.23 -20.18
N PHE A 110 -15.75 49.24 -19.93
CA PHE A 110 -17.13 49.19 -19.44
C PHE A 110 -18.01 50.00 -20.40
N ASP A 111 -19.17 49.45 -20.74
CA ASP A 111 -20.03 49.95 -21.81
C ASP A 111 -21.49 49.99 -21.34
N HIS A 112 -22.07 51.19 -21.34
CA HIS A 112 -23.48 51.46 -21.10
C HIS A 112 -23.99 52.41 -22.19
N SER A 113 -25.29 52.42 -22.46
CA SER A 113 -25.88 53.19 -23.57
C SER A 113 -25.57 54.69 -23.51
N ILE A 114 -25.52 55.28 -22.31
CA ILE A 114 -25.29 56.70 -22.05
C ILE A 114 -23.81 57.02 -21.76
N PHE A 115 -23.03 56.04 -21.31
CA PHE A 115 -21.74 56.25 -20.66
C PHE A 115 -20.76 55.14 -21.04
N ARG A 116 -19.57 55.53 -21.54
CA ARG A 116 -18.60 54.60 -22.10
C ARG A 116 -17.20 54.80 -21.52
N GLN A 117 -16.55 53.67 -21.29
CA GLN A 117 -15.36 53.58 -20.48
C GLN A 117 -14.39 52.47 -20.96
N GLN A 118 -13.07 52.71 -20.99
CA GLN A 118 -11.99 51.89 -21.60
C GLN A 118 -10.54 52.18 -21.08
N LYS A 119 -10.10 51.66 -19.92
CA LYS A 119 -8.72 51.88 -19.40
C LYS A 119 -7.65 51.22 -20.30
N ALA A 120 -6.57 51.92 -20.64
CA ALA A 120 -5.38 51.35 -21.28
C ALA A 120 -4.18 51.38 -20.31
N THR A 121 -3.41 50.29 -20.24
CA THR A 121 -2.32 50.07 -19.27
C THR A 121 -1.05 49.60 -19.98
N LEU A 122 0.07 50.26 -19.71
CA LEU A 122 1.41 49.79 -20.06
C LEU A 122 2.14 49.35 -18.80
N VAL A 123 2.67 48.13 -18.79
CA VAL A 123 3.43 47.56 -17.68
C VAL A 123 4.91 47.46 -18.05
N PHE A 124 5.76 47.98 -17.17
CA PHE A 124 7.18 47.64 -17.13
C PHE A 124 7.54 47.13 -15.74
N GLY A 125 8.23 45.99 -15.66
CA GLY A 125 8.65 45.45 -14.37
C GLY A 125 9.87 44.55 -14.43
N ARG A 126 10.36 44.22 -13.24
CA ARG A 126 11.62 43.52 -13.05
C ARG A 126 11.59 42.64 -11.80
N GLU A 127 12.23 41.46 -11.89
CA GLU A 127 12.71 40.75 -10.72
C GLU A 127 13.82 41.56 -10.04
N LEU A 128 13.48 42.15 -8.89
CA LEU A 128 14.38 43.00 -8.12
C LEU A 128 15.42 42.15 -7.39
N TRP A 129 14.97 41.05 -6.78
CA TRP A 129 15.78 40.18 -5.95
C TRP A 129 15.30 38.73 -6.00
N ARG A 130 16.24 37.78 -5.90
CA ARG A 130 15.98 36.34 -5.81
C ARG A 130 17.13 35.69 -5.03
N LYS A 131 16.82 34.79 -4.09
CA LYS A 131 17.78 34.03 -3.29
C LYS A 131 17.37 32.56 -3.28
N ARG A 132 18.24 31.70 -3.82
CA ARG A 132 17.93 30.29 -4.17
C ARG A 132 16.70 30.21 -5.10
N ARG A 133 15.92 29.12 -5.05
CA ARG A 133 14.63 29.00 -5.76
C ARG A 133 13.46 29.53 -4.94
N ASP A 134 13.66 29.63 -3.63
CA ASP A 134 12.59 29.60 -2.62
C ASP A 134 12.18 31.00 -2.14
N ALA A 135 12.95 32.03 -2.50
CA ALA A 135 12.68 33.42 -2.13
C ALA A 135 12.89 34.38 -3.31
N LYS A 136 11.86 35.17 -3.64
CA LYS A 136 11.84 36.11 -4.80
C LYS A 136 11.04 37.37 -4.47
N ILE A 137 11.48 38.50 -5.02
CA ILE A 137 10.76 39.79 -4.98
C ILE A 137 10.76 40.39 -6.39
N ALA A 138 9.57 40.68 -6.91
CA ALA A 138 9.36 41.39 -8.16
C ALA A 138 8.64 42.73 -7.92
N GLY A 139 8.94 43.71 -8.78
CA GLY A 139 8.25 45.00 -8.81
C GLY A 139 7.78 45.33 -10.24
N GLY A 140 6.56 45.83 -10.37
CA GLY A 140 5.96 46.30 -11.61
C GLY A 140 5.49 47.74 -11.47
N LEU A 141 5.59 48.50 -12.55
CA LEU A 141 5.08 49.86 -12.68
C LEU A 141 4.02 49.86 -13.79
N ASN A 142 2.84 50.41 -13.49
CA ASN A 142 1.76 50.59 -14.46
C ASN A 142 1.67 52.07 -14.84
N VAL A 143 1.67 52.36 -16.14
CA VAL A 143 1.24 53.67 -16.67
C VAL A 143 -0.13 53.51 -17.29
N ASN A 144 -1.11 54.26 -16.78
CA ASN A 144 -2.52 54.12 -17.14
C ASN A 144 -3.00 55.34 -17.92
N LEU A 145 -3.65 55.11 -19.07
CA LEU A 145 -4.37 56.12 -19.83
C LEU A 145 -5.87 55.90 -19.69
N TYR A 146 -6.55 56.95 -19.24
CA TYR A 146 -7.99 57.07 -19.08
C TYR A 146 -8.49 58.15 -20.08
N ARG A 147 -9.65 57.99 -20.76
CA ARG A 147 -10.55 59.10 -21.14
C ARG A 147 -12.02 58.77 -20.89
N VAL A 148 -12.79 59.44 -20.05
CA VAL A 148 -14.23 59.11 -19.92
C VAL A 148 -15.02 59.65 -21.11
N GLU A 149 -16.10 58.98 -21.56
CA GLU A 149 -17.01 59.45 -22.62
C GLU A 149 -18.50 59.30 -22.25
N TYR A 150 -19.31 60.29 -22.65
CA TYR A 150 -20.76 60.23 -22.58
C TYR A 150 -21.37 60.30 -23.98
N ASN A 151 -22.35 59.44 -24.25
CA ASN A 151 -23.06 59.39 -25.54
C ASN A 151 -24.31 60.27 -25.50
N SER A 152 -24.16 61.52 -25.92
CA SER A 152 -25.27 62.51 -25.95
C SER A 152 -26.41 62.14 -26.90
N GLY A 153 -26.21 61.21 -27.84
CA GLY A 153 -27.28 60.66 -28.68
C GLY A 153 -28.28 59.77 -27.92
N ASN A 154 -27.96 59.35 -26.69
CA ASN A 154 -28.81 58.56 -25.81
C ASN A 154 -29.23 59.32 -24.53
N PHE A 155 -29.02 60.64 -24.47
CA PHE A 155 -29.56 61.48 -23.39
C PHE A 155 -31.09 61.61 -23.54
N SER A 156 -31.78 61.92 -22.44
CA SER A 156 -33.23 62.12 -22.43
C SER A 156 -33.61 63.45 -23.10
N GLU A 157 -34.84 63.53 -23.64
CA GLU A 157 -35.32 64.71 -24.40
C GLU A 157 -35.44 66.00 -23.56
N ASP A 158 -35.39 65.88 -22.23
CA ASP A 158 -35.42 66.97 -21.25
C ASP A 158 -34.03 67.45 -20.76
N PHE A 159 -32.95 66.85 -21.27
CA PHE A 159 -31.57 67.26 -20.97
C PHE A 159 -31.24 68.65 -21.58
N ASP A 160 -30.65 69.57 -20.79
CA ASP A 160 -30.19 70.87 -21.31
C ASP A 160 -28.92 70.72 -22.16
N PRO A 161 -28.96 70.96 -23.49
CA PRO A 161 -27.78 70.83 -24.35
C PRO A 161 -26.67 71.85 -24.04
N ASN A 162 -26.95 72.84 -23.20
CA ASN A 162 -26.01 73.86 -22.74
C ASN A 162 -25.48 73.59 -21.33
N ASP A 163 -25.77 72.42 -20.73
CA ASP A 163 -25.31 72.08 -19.38
C ASP A 163 -23.80 72.36 -19.27
N PRO A 164 -23.38 73.27 -18.36
CA PRO A 164 -21.99 73.70 -18.26
C PRO A 164 -20.98 72.57 -17.98
N VAL A 165 -21.42 71.37 -17.55
CA VAL A 165 -20.59 70.16 -17.42
C VAL A 165 -19.95 69.77 -18.75
N PHE A 166 -20.68 69.90 -19.86
CA PHE A 166 -20.28 69.41 -21.18
C PHE A 166 -19.64 70.48 -22.07
N SER A 167 -19.36 71.68 -21.53
CA SER A 167 -18.74 72.78 -22.29
C SER A 167 -17.31 72.47 -22.77
N GLY A 168 -16.63 71.50 -22.15
CA GLY A 168 -15.34 70.95 -22.60
C GLY A 168 -15.46 69.85 -23.66
N GLY A 169 -16.69 69.47 -24.04
CA GLY A 169 -17.00 68.30 -24.85
C GLY A 169 -17.37 67.07 -24.01
N TYR A 170 -17.92 66.06 -24.68
CA TYR A 170 -18.46 64.84 -24.06
C TYR A 170 -17.42 63.79 -23.67
N SER A 171 -16.12 64.06 -23.82
CA SER A 171 -15.07 63.13 -23.36
C SER A 171 -13.77 63.83 -22.96
N LYS A 172 -13.09 63.31 -21.93
CA LYS A 172 -11.87 63.90 -21.30
C LYS A 172 -10.84 62.85 -20.98
N PHE A 173 -9.55 63.08 -21.28
CA PHE A 173 -8.40 62.23 -20.88
C PHE A 173 -7.86 62.53 -19.47
N ALA A 174 -7.33 61.49 -18.81
CA ALA A 174 -6.58 61.53 -17.54
C ALA A 174 -5.46 60.47 -17.51
N PHE A 175 -4.42 60.68 -16.69
CA PHE A 175 -3.27 59.78 -16.58
C PHE A 175 -3.12 59.28 -15.14
N GLY A 176 -3.03 57.96 -14.97
CA GLY A 176 -2.78 57.31 -13.69
C GLY A 176 -1.46 56.55 -13.65
N PHE A 177 -1.01 56.22 -12.45
CA PHE A 177 0.21 55.46 -12.20
C PHE A 177 -0.03 54.51 -11.02
N ASP A 178 0.35 53.25 -11.16
CA ASP A 178 0.29 52.24 -10.09
C ASP A 178 1.68 51.64 -9.83
N VAL A 179 1.96 51.29 -8.58
CA VAL A 179 3.19 50.58 -8.18
C VAL A 179 2.81 49.26 -7.52
N ASN A 180 3.33 48.17 -8.07
CA ASN A 180 2.94 46.80 -7.76
C ASN A 180 4.16 45.99 -7.29
N PHE A 181 3.99 45.18 -6.24
CA PHE A 181 5.01 44.29 -5.69
C PHE A 181 4.45 42.90 -5.43
N LEU A 182 5.30 41.90 -5.65
CA LEU A 182 5.03 40.50 -5.32
C LEU A 182 6.25 39.91 -4.61
N GLY A 183 6.05 39.49 -3.36
CA GLY A 183 7.03 38.78 -2.55
C GLY A 183 6.64 37.31 -2.41
N GLU A 184 7.62 36.42 -2.57
CA GLU A 184 7.43 34.97 -2.54
C GLU A 184 8.44 34.35 -1.57
N TYR A 185 7.98 33.50 -0.65
CA TYR A 185 8.81 32.76 0.29
C TYR A 185 8.24 31.36 0.56
N GLY A 186 8.80 30.35 -0.13
CA GLY A 186 8.26 28.99 -0.12
C GLY A 186 6.80 28.96 -0.63
N PRO A 187 5.85 28.35 0.09
CA PRO A 187 4.43 28.36 -0.27
C PRO A 187 3.72 29.69 -0.02
N LEU A 188 4.33 30.64 0.72
CA LEU A 188 3.72 31.93 1.04
C LEU A 188 3.97 32.95 -0.08
N SER A 189 2.89 33.61 -0.50
CA SER A 189 2.90 34.71 -1.46
C SER A 189 2.22 35.95 -0.87
N LEU A 190 2.87 37.10 -1.04
CA LEU A 190 2.40 38.40 -0.54
C LEU A 190 2.35 39.40 -1.70
N GLY A 191 1.15 39.86 -2.04
CA GLY A 191 0.92 40.95 -2.98
C GLY A 191 0.75 42.28 -2.24
N LEU A 192 1.36 43.34 -2.77
CA LEU A 192 1.14 44.72 -2.32
C LEU A 192 1.03 45.61 -3.56
N ALA A 193 0.00 46.43 -3.64
CA ALA A 193 -0.22 47.33 -4.76
C ALA A 193 -0.79 48.66 -4.30
N ALA A 194 -0.29 49.74 -4.89
CA ALA A 194 -0.79 51.10 -4.68
C ALA A 194 -1.22 51.68 -6.03
N TYR A 195 -2.53 51.81 -6.24
CA TYR A 195 -3.14 52.26 -7.48
C TYR A 195 -3.46 53.75 -7.44
N ASN A 196 -3.60 54.36 -8.61
CA ASN A 196 -4.06 55.73 -8.78
C ASN A 196 -3.21 56.76 -7.99
N LEU A 197 -1.88 56.56 -7.94
CA LEU A 197 -0.94 57.40 -7.17
C LEU A 197 -0.87 58.88 -7.61
N LEU A 198 -1.50 59.21 -8.74
CA LEU A 198 -1.62 60.56 -9.30
C LEU A 198 -3.05 61.13 -9.21
N GLU A 199 -3.96 60.44 -8.52
CA GLU A 199 -5.37 60.84 -8.29
C GLU A 199 -6.06 61.34 -9.58
N PRO A 200 -6.12 60.49 -10.64
CA PRO A 200 -6.54 60.92 -11.98
C PRO A 200 -7.97 61.45 -11.97
N ASP A 201 -8.09 62.76 -12.22
CA ASP A 201 -9.34 63.48 -12.38
C ASP A 201 -10.02 63.13 -13.72
N ILE A 202 -11.09 62.37 -13.65
CA ILE A 202 -11.88 61.93 -14.80
C ILE A 202 -13.15 62.75 -15.06
N SER A 203 -13.51 63.66 -14.15
CA SER A 203 -14.69 64.54 -14.30
C SER A 203 -14.55 65.44 -15.53
N LEU A 204 -15.57 65.53 -16.40
CA LEU A 204 -15.46 66.23 -17.70
C LEU A 204 -14.97 67.68 -17.62
N ARG A 205 -15.37 68.42 -16.57
CA ARG A 205 -14.95 69.81 -16.32
C ARG A 205 -13.52 69.91 -15.77
N GLY A 206 -13.12 68.90 -15.02
CA GLY A 206 -11.95 68.87 -14.16
C GLY A 206 -12.07 69.70 -12.88
N GLY A 207 -11.21 69.37 -11.91
CA GLY A 207 -11.11 70.09 -10.63
C GLY A 207 -12.23 69.83 -9.62
N ALA A 208 -13.12 68.87 -9.86
CA ALA A 208 -14.02 68.35 -8.84
C ALA A 208 -13.28 67.31 -7.98
N GLU A 209 -13.32 67.43 -6.65
CA GLU A 209 -12.62 66.52 -5.73
C GLU A 209 -13.21 65.10 -5.81
N SER A 210 -14.54 64.97 -5.77
CA SER A 210 -15.28 63.73 -6.06
C SER A 210 -15.17 63.24 -7.52
N GLY A 211 -14.45 63.97 -8.37
CA GLY A 211 -14.12 63.61 -9.76
C GLY A 211 -12.75 62.94 -9.94
N GLN A 212 -12.00 62.73 -8.86
CA GLN A 212 -10.69 62.08 -8.84
C GLN A 212 -10.84 60.62 -8.42
N TYR A 213 -10.14 59.67 -9.05
CA TYR A 213 -10.04 58.35 -8.43
C TYR A 213 -9.19 58.41 -7.17
N PRO A 214 -9.69 57.95 -6.02
CA PRO A 214 -8.91 57.91 -4.80
C PRO A 214 -7.70 57.00 -4.97
N ARG A 215 -6.64 57.31 -4.23
CA ARG A 215 -5.54 56.36 -4.01
C ARG A 215 -6.10 55.12 -3.32
N ASN A 216 -5.61 53.97 -3.71
CA ASN A 216 -6.11 52.69 -3.23
C ASN A 216 -4.92 51.78 -2.93
N ILE A 217 -4.79 51.34 -1.69
CA ILE A 217 -3.78 50.37 -1.25
C ILE A 217 -4.45 49.02 -1.10
N ARG A 218 -3.99 48.05 -1.91
CA ARG A 218 -4.37 46.64 -1.76
C ARG A 218 -3.23 45.86 -1.14
N THR A 219 -3.55 45.00 -0.20
CA THR A 219 -2.64 43.99 0.35
C THR A 219 -3.30 42.63 0.28
N GLY A 220 -2.55 41.62 -0.15
CA GLY A 220 -3.08 40.27 -0.37
C GLY A 220 -2.09 39.21 0.10
N LEU A 221 -2.61 38.15 0.71
CA LEU A 221 -1.85 36.99 1.16
C LEU A 221 -2.47 35.74 0.55
N SER A 222 -1.66 34.89 -0.06
CA SER A 222 -2.07 33.53 -0.44
C SER A 222 -1.02 32.50 -0.02
N TYR A 223 -1.47 31.28 0.29
CA TYR A 223 -0.60 30.20 0.75
C TYR A 223 -0.90 28.93 -0.06
N ASP A 224 0.08 28.40 -0.77
CA ASP A 224 -0.08 27.18 -1.57
C ASP A 224 -0.05 25.93 -0.65
N ILE A 225 -1.23 25.40 -0.35
CA ILE A 225 -1.43 24.16 0.39
C ILE A 225 -1.18 22.99 -0.58
N LEU A 226 -0.08 22.30 -0.33
CA LEU A 226 0.33 21.04 -0.97
C LEU A 226 0.51 21.12 -2.51
N GLY A 227 0.55 22.32 -3.11
CA GLY A 227 0.79 22.52 -4.53
C GLY A 227 -0.48 22.50 -5.39
N TYR A 228 -1.66 22.39 -4.79
CA TYR A 228 -2.94 22.25 -5.53
C TYR A 228 -4.13 23.02 -4.93
N VAL A 229 -4.11 23.51 -3.68
CA VAL A 229 -5.12 24.44 -3.14
C VAL A 229 -4.45 25.72 -2.65
N SER A 230 -4.89 26.87 -3.15
CA SER A 230 -4.40 28.20 -2.77
C SER A 230 -5.54 29.05 -2.21
N PRO A 231 -5.80 29.02 -0.88
CA PRO A 231 -6.55 30.08 -0.23
C PRO A 231 -5.84 31.44 -0.38
N ALA A 232 -6.64 32.50 -0.53
CA ALA A 232 -6.21 33.88 -0.54
C ALA A 232 -7.13 34.75 0.30
N VAL A 233 -6.56 35.79 0.91
CA VAL A 233 -7.28 36.92 1.49
C VAL A 233 -6.72 38.21 0.89
N GLU A 234 -7.60 39.14 0.56
CA GLU A 234 -7.26 40.46 0.03
C GLU A 234 -8.02 41.54 0.80
N LEU A 235 -7.31 42.62 1.13
CA LEU A 235 -7.87 43.80 1.79
C LEU A 235 -7.64 45.02 0.89
N GLU A 236 -8.71 45.76 0.65
CA GLU A 236 -8.74 46.98 -0.15
C GLU A 236 -9.01 48.18 0.76
N ILE A 237 -8.04 49.09 0.79
CA ILE A 237 -8.07 50.30 1.59
C ILE A 237 -8.12 51.50 0.64
N PRO A 238 -9.32 52.05 0.35
CA PRO A 238 -9.41 53.37 -0.26
C PRO A 238 -8.80 54.41 0.68
N ILE A 239 -8.19 55.44 0.10
CA ILE A 239 -7.67 56.61 0.80
C ILE A 239 -8.25 57.82 0.09
N THR A 240 -9.43 58.27 0.53
CA THR A 240 -10.02 59.52 0.04
C THR A 240 -9.40 60.73 0.74
N SER A 241 -9.47 61.88 0.08
CA SER A 241 -9.20 63.21 0.64
C SER A 241 -10.47 63.95 1.06
N GLU A 242 -11.66 63.43 0.70
CA GLU A 242 -12.95 64.13 0.79
C GLU A 242 -13.59 64.04 2.21
N PRO A 243 -13.76 65.16 2.95
CA PRO A 243 -14.26 65.11 4.33
C PRO A 243 -15.74 64.73 4.43
N GLY A 244 -16.02 63.53 4.92
CA GLY A 244 -17.38 63.04 5.20
C GLY A 244 -17.82 61.86 4.33
N VAL A 245 -17.04 61.49 3.32
CA VAL A 245 -17.19 60.19 2.65
C VAL A 245 -16.67 59.09 3.57
N SER A 246 -17.43 57.98 3.67
CA SER A 246 -17.04 56.83 4.49
C SER A 246 -16.08 55.94 3.70
N ASP A 247 -14.80 55.91 4.07
CA ASP A 247 -13.84 54.88 3.61
C ASP A 247 -14.31 53.49 4.08
N LYS A 248 -15.14 52.81 3.27
CA LYS A 248 -15.49 51.41 3.49
C LYS A 248 -14.26 50.55 3.18
N LEU A 249 -13.68 49.94 4.21
CA LEU A 249 -12.71 48.85 4.07
C LEU A 249 -13.41 47.68 3.37
N SER A 250 -12.99 47.36 2.15
CA SER A 250 -13.45 46.18 1.42
C SER A 250 -12.50 45.01 1.63
N TYR A 251 -13.06 43.80 1.65
CA TYR A 251 -12.30 42.57 1.90
C TYR A 251 -12.83 41.43 1.04
N ALA A 252 -11.93 40.55 0.62
CA ALA A 252 -12.25 39.36 -0.15
C ALA A 252 -11.50 38.14 0.38
N PHE A 253 -12.21 37.02 0.49
CA PHE A 253 -11.68 35.69 0.78
C PHE A 253 -11.93 34.80 -0.43
N GLY A 254 -10.89 34.16 -0.95
CA GLY A 254 -10.99 33.28 -2.10
C GLY A 254 -10.21 31.99 -1.91
N ALA A 255 -10.53 30.98 -2.72
CA ALA A 255 -9.70 29.79 -2.85
C ALA A 255 -9.69 29.32 -4.31
N GLU A 256 -8.49 29.06 -4.84
CA GLU A 256 -8.28 28.37 -6.11
C GLU A 256 -7.80 26.95 -5.86
N SER A 257 -8.36 25.96 -6.56
CA SER A 257 -7.84 24.60 -6.59
C SER A 257 -7.63 24.13 -8.02
N TRP A 258 -6.50 23.46 -8.28
CA TRP A 258 -6.12 22.95 -9.60
C TRP A 258 -5.94 21.42 -9.60
N PHE A 259 -6.69 20.76 -10.46
CA PHE A 259 -6.74 19.30 -10.60
C PHE A 259 -6.23 18.84 -11.97
N ILE A 260 -5.99 17.53 -12.11
CA ILE A 260 -5.59 16.86 -13.36
C ILE A 260 -4.40 17.57 -14.02
N ASN A 261 -3.21 17.51 -13.40
CA ASN A 261 -1.99 18.20 -13.88
C ASN A 261 -2.18 19.71 -14.14
N ARG A 262 -3.02 20.36 -13.31
CA ARG A 262 -3.48 21.75 -13.45
C ARG A 262 -4.15 22.04 -14.81
N MET A 263 -4.89 21.08 -15.37
CA MET A 263 -5.75 21.29 -16.55
C MET A 263 -7.14 21.80 -16.16
N LEU A 264 -7.70 21.35 -15.03
CA LEU A 264 -8.97 21.83 -14.50
C LEU A 264 -8.74 22.69 -13.27
N GLY A 265 -9.43 23.83 -13.19
CA GLY A 265 -9.46 24.67 -12.00
C GLY A 265 -10.88 24.83 -11.47
N ALA A 266 -11.04 24.89 -10.16
CA ALA A 266 -12.30 25.27 -9.50
C ALA A 266 -12.01 26.32 -8.42
N ARG A 267 -12.96 27.24 -8.20
CA ARG A 267 -12.82 28.37 -7.27
C ARG A 267 -14.13 28.69 -6.58
N ALA A 268 -13.99 29.25 -5.39
CA ALA A 268 -15.05 29.96 -4.70
C ALA A 268 -14.47 31.19 -4.01
N GLY A 269 -15.31 32.18 -3.73
CA GLY A 269 -14.92 33.33 -2.92
C GLY A 269 -16.12 34.12 -2.39
N TYR A 270 -15.84 34.89 -1.33
CA TYR A 270 -16.78 35.76 -0.63
C TYR A 270 -16.11 37.11 -0.39
N SER A 271 -16.79 38.20 -0.76
CA SER A 271 -16.39 39.56 -0.41
C SER A 271 -17.49 40.30 0.35
N SER A 272 -17.27 41.58 0.67
CA SER A 272 -18.31 42.52 1.10
C SER A 272 -19.53 42.55 0.16
N ASP A 273 -19.34 42.28 -1.13
CA ASP A 273 -20.31 42.60 -2.18
C ASP A 273 -20.87 41.35 -2.89
N PHE A 274 -20.10 40.24 -2.94
CA PHE A 274 -20.45 39.05 -3.73
C PHE A 274 -20.13 37.72 -3.05
N ILE A 275 -21.00 36.73 -3.24
CA ILE A 275 -20.64 35.29 -3.24
C ILE A 275 -20.31 34.89 -4.67
N THR A 276 -19.24 34.12 -4.86
CA THR A 276 -18.71 33.78 -6.19
C THR A 276 -18.29 32.32 -6.31
N ILE A 277 -18.46 31.76 -7.51
CA ILE A 277 -17.97 30.43 -7.90
C ILE A 277 -17.37 30.55 -9.30
N GLY A 278 -16.24 29.88 -9.55
CA GLY A 278 -15.61 29.87 -10.86
C GLY A 278 -14.96 28.54 -11.24
N VAL A 279 -14.76 28.33 -12.53
CA VAL A 279 -14.12 27.14 -13.12
C VAL A 279 -13.14 27.53 -14.23
N SER A 280 -12.18 26.65 -14.50
CA SER A 280 -11.17 26.82 -15.56
C SER A 280 -10.87 25.52 -16.29
N PHE A 281 -10.54 25.66 -17.58
CA PHE A 281 -9.90 24.64 -18.40
C PHE A 281 -8.59 25.17 -19.00
N ARG A 282 -7.56 24.32 -19.11
CA ARG A 282 -6.26 24.60 -19.76
C ARG A 282 -5.80 23.36 -20.52
N THR A 283 -5.43 23.51 -21.79
CA THR A 283 -4.98 22.40 -22.66
C THR A 283 -3.59 21.85 -22.32
N ARG A 284 -2.72 22.67 -21.73
CA ARG A 284 -1.32 22.39 -21.39
C ARG A 284 -0.43 21.97 -22.59
N LEU A 285 -0.79 22.31 -23.83
CA LEU A 285 0.02 22.02 -25.03
C LEU A 285 1.18 23.04 -25.23
N GLU A 286 1.85 23.03 -26.39
CA GLU A 286 2.84 24.05 -26.79
C GLU A 286 2.16 25.41 -27.04
N TRP A 287 1.02 25.36 -27.70
CA TRP A 287 0.01 26.41 -27.73
C TRP A 287 -1.02 26.09 -26.66
N ASP A 288 -0.83 26.62 -25.46
CA ASP A 288 -1.77 26.40 -24.36
C ASP A 288 -2.98 27.33 -24.51
N ILE A 289 -4.11 26.75 -24.92
CA ILE A 289 -5.42 27.40 -24.95
C ILE A 289 -6.10 27.20 -23.59
N GLY A 290 -6.79 28.23 -23.11
CA GLY A 290 -7.52 28.18 -21.85
C GLY A 290 -8.84 28.92 -21.89
N PHE A 291 -9.74 28.52 -20.99
CA PHE A 291 -11.03 29.16 -20.76
C PHE A 291 -11.28 29.26 -19.26
N ASP A 292 -11.92 30.35 -18.83
CA ASP A 292 -12.39 30.56 -17.46
C ASP A 292 -13.83 31.07 -17.48
N TYR A 293 -14.58 30.70 -16.46
CA TYR A 293 -15.96 31.14 -16.26
C TYR A 293 -16.21 31.38 -14.78
N ALA A 294 -16.93 32.45 -14.43
CA ALA A 294 -17.36 32.74 -13.07
C ALA A 294 -18.77 33.32 -13.04
N ILE A 295 -19.45 33.05 -11.92
CA ILE A 295 -20.74 33.63 -11.56
C ILE A 295 -20.53 34.42 -10.26
N GLN A 296 -21.04 35.65 -10.21
CA GLN A 296 -21.05 36.48 -9.00
C GLN A 296 -22.49 36.80 -8.60
N LEU A 297 -22.80 36.55 -7.33
CA LEU A 297 -24.11 36.70 -6.69
C LEU A 297 -24.04 37.89 -5.71
N PRO A 298 -24.68 39.03 -6.00
CA PRO A 298 -24.61 40.21 -5.13
C PRO A 298 -25.24 39.99 -3.75
N LEU A 299 -24.67 40.59 -2.70
CA LEU A 299 -25.11 40.44 -1.31
C LEU A 299 -26.08 41.55 -0.84
N GLU A 300 -25.77 42.83 -1.07
CA GLU A 300 -26.62 43.97 -0.64
C GLU A 300 -27.74 44.32 -1.64
N ALA A 301 -27.84 43.63 -2.78
CA ALA A 301 -28.87 43.87 -3.78
C ALA A 301 -30.23 43.27 -3.38
N PRO A 302 -31.37 43.95 -3.62
CA PRO A 302 -32.68 43.29 -3.51
C PRO A 302 -32.74 42.11 -4.49
N GLY A 303 -33.20 40.95 -4.00
CA GLY A 303 -33.14 39.64 -4.69
C GLY A 303 -33.93 39.51 -6.00
N GLU A 304 -34.49 40.62 -6.50
CA GLU A 304 -35.06 40.74 -7.84
C GLU A 304 -34.01 41.10 -8.91
N ILE A 305 -32.80 41.49 -8.52
CA ILE A 305 -31.68 41.83 -9.41
C ILE A 305 -30.96 40.55 -9.87
N GLY A 306 -30.52 40.54 -11.14
CA GLY A 306 -29.94 39.36 -11.81
C GLY A 306 -28.49 39.04 -11.42
N GLN A 307 -28.01 37.87 -11.84
CA GLN A 307 -26.64 37.40 -11.58
C GLN A 307 -25.64 38.00 -12.59
N ASN A 308 -24.38 38.13 -12.18
CA ASN A 308 -23.30 38.56 -13.08
C ASN A 308 -22.55 37.34 -13.62
N HIS A 309 -22.41 37.26 -14.94
CA HIS A 309 -21.73 36.15 -15.61
C HIS A 309 -20.51 36.65 -16.37
N LYS A 310 -19.37 35.99 -16.13
CA LYS A 310 -18.04 36.45 -16.57
C LYS A 310 -17.28 35.33 -17.24
N VAL A 311 -16.72 35.60 -18.42
CA VAL A 311 -15.91 34.66 -19.20
C VAL A 311 -14.53 35.24 -19.50
N SER A 312 -13.51 34.38 -19.59
CA SER A 312 -12.27 34.70 -20.29
C SER A 312 -11.76 33.54 -21.14
N ALA A 313 -11.04 33.87 -22.20
CA ALA A 313 -10.34 32.93 -23.06
C ALA A 313 -8.87 33.36 -23.20
N GLU A 314 -7.94 32.42 -23.17
CA GLU A 314 -6.52 32.67 -23.28
C GLU A 314 -5.85 31.79 -24.34
N ILE A 315 -4.76 32.30 -24.91
CA ILE A 315 -3.82 31.53 -25.72
C ILE A 315 -2.40 31.92 -25.35
N GLY A 316 -1.52 30.93 -25.15
CA GLY A 316 -0.12 31.17 -24.83
C GLY A 316 0.85 30.23 -25.55
N MET A 317 1.94 30.79 -26.07
CA MET A 317 3.02 30.06 -26.72
C MET A 317 4.22 29.89 -25.77
N ARG A 318 4.76 28.66 -25.68
CA ARG A 318 5.98 28.37 -24.93
C ARG A 318 7.23 29.03 -25.55
N LYS A 319 8.31 29.12 -24.76
CA LYS A 319 9.58 29.75 -25.17
C LYS A 319 10.26 29.05 -26.38
N PRO A 320 10.77 29.78 -27.39
CA PRO A 320 11.40 29.21 -28.59
C PRO A 320 12.92 28.97 -28.46
N THR A 321 13.49 28.20 -29.41
CA THR A 321 14.91 27.79 -29.50
C THR A 321 15.69 28.50 -30.63
N ARG A 322 17.01 28.21 -30.76
CA ARG A 322 17.96 28.75 -31.76
C ARG A 322 18.67 27.59 -32.51
N VAL A 323 19.48 27.91 -33.54
CA VAL A 323 20.14 26.92 -34.43
C VAL A 323 21.51 27.42 -34.93
N ILE A 324 22.58 26.63 -34.77
CA ILE A 324 23.93 26.80 -35.40
C ILE A 324 24.63 25.41 -35.54
N THR A 325 25.92 25.34 -35.90
CA THR A 325 26.80 24.16 -35.71
C THR A 325 26.79 23.71 -34.25
N ASP A 326 26.90 22.42 -33.92
CA ASP A 326 26.79 21.95 -32.53
C ASP A 326 27.53 20.61 -32.35
N ILE A 327 28.73 20.63 -31.75
CA ILE A 327 29.60 19.45 -31.58
C ILE A 327 29.51 18.92 -30.15
N ILE A 328 28.41 18.23 -29.86
CA ILE A 328 28.23 17.56 -28.57
C ILE A 328 29.33 16.51 -28.34
N VAL A 329 29.79 16.44 -27.10
CA VAL A 329 30.20 15.15 -26.54
C VAL A 329 28.91 14.45 -26.14
N GLU A 330 28.58 13.29 -26.71
CA GLU A 330 27.29 12.64 -26.46
C GLU A 330 27.13 12.39 -24.95
N PRO A 331 26.06 12.90 -24.29
CA PRO A 331 25.87 12.73 -22.86
C PRO A 331 25.92 11.26 -22.46
N GLN A 332 26.52 10.96 -21.30
CA GLN A 332 26.77 9.59 -20.80
C GLN A 332 27.71 8.73 -21.68
N SER A 333 28.24 9.24 -22.81
CA SER A 333 29.25 8.52 -23.60
C SER A 333 30.68 8.67 -23.07
N VAL A 334 30.89 9.56 -22.09
CA VAL A 334 32.17 9.76 -21.41
C VAL A 334 32.21 8.94 -20.15
N THR A 335 33.03 7.90 -20.16
CA THR A 335 33.26 7.00 -19.02
C THR A 335 34.75 6.72 -18.90
N ALA A 336 35.26 6.62 -17.68
CA ALA A 336 36.57 6.05 -17.40
C ALA A 336 36.33 4.58 -17.00
N ILE A 337 36.94 3.62 -17.67
CA ILE A 337 36.72 2.20 -17.40
C ILE A 337 38.04 1.56 -16.94
N PRO A 338 38.10 1.00 -15.71
CA PRO A 338 37.09 1.09 -14.65
C PRO A 338 36.98 2.50 -14.05
N GLU A 339 35.83 2.83 -13.43
CA GLU A 339 35.56 4.15 -12.81
C GLU A 339 36.28 4.33 -11.46
N LEU A 340 36.74 3.22 -10.87
CA LEU A 340 37.63 3.14 -9.71
C LEU A 340 38.89 2.37 -10.12
N VAL A 341 40.06 2.92 -9.80
CA VAL A 341 41.38 2.29 -9.96
C VAL A 341 42.20 2.41 -8.68
N TRP A 342 43.14 1.49 -8.48
CA TRP A 342 44.20 1.68 -7.48
C TRP A 342 45.32 2.57 -8.05
N SER A 343 46.14 3.13 -7.16
CA SER A 343 47.21 4.06 -7.56
C SER A 343 48.28 3.35 -8.42
N GLY A 344 48.34 3.71 -9.70
CA GLY A 344 49.24 3.14 -10.71
C GLY A 344 48.52 2.31 -11.79
N ASP A 345 47.28 1.88 -11.56
CA ASP A 345 46.52 1.12 -12.54
C ASP A 345 45.98 2.00 -13.68
N THR A 346 45.75 1.40 -14.85
CA THR A 346 45.33 2.13 -16.05
C THR A 346 43.83 2.03 -16.27
N ALA A 347 43.14 3.17 -16.24
CA ALA A 347 41.79 3.33 -16.77
C ALA A 347 41.81 3.78 -18.23
N PHE A 348 40.77 3.44 -18.99
CA PHE A 348 40.53 3.96 -20.34
C PHE A 348 39.37 4.95 -20.32
N VAL A 349 39.65 6.21 -20.65
CA VAL A 349 38.63 7.25 -20.85
C VAL A 349 38.10 7.15 -22.27
N TYR A 350 36.83 6.80 -22.40
CA TYR A 350 36.09 6.80 -23.67
C TYR A 350 35.31 8.10 -23.84
N ALA A 351 34.99 8.44 -25.09
CA ALA A 351 33.99 9.46 -25.43
C ALA A 351 33.40 9.16 -26.81
N THR A 352 32.18 9.65 -27.07
CA THR A 352 31.61 9.72 -28.43
C THR A 352 31.34 11.17 -28.79
N ILE A 353 31.97 11.66 -29.85
CA ILE A 353 31.85 13.04 -30.32
C ILE A 353 30.87 13.05 -31.49
N LYS A 354 29.87 13.93 -31.48
CA LYS A 354 28.82 13.98 -32.50
C LYS A 354 28.52 15.40 -32.93
N ASN A 355 28.30 15.58 -34.22
CA ASN A 355 27.78 16.84 -34.74
C ASN A 355 26.25 16.75 -34.84
N VAL A 356 25.51 17.49 -34.02
CA VAL A 356 24.03 17.57 -34.05
C VAL A 356 23.51 18.85 -34.69
N GLY A 357 24.39 19.80 -35.02
CA GLY A 357 24.02 21.01 -35.74
C GLY A 357 23.89 20.79 -37.25
N ASP A 358 23.18 21.70 -37.93
CA ASP A 358 22.85 21.62 -39.37
C ASP A 358 24.06 21.84 -40.32
N MET A 359 25.31 21.81 -39.83
CA MET A 359 26.52 22.22 -40.57
C MET A 359 27.75 21.38 -40.24
N THR A 360 28.56 21.01 -41.23
CA THR A 360 29.77 20.18 -41.08
C THR A 360 30.87 20.80 -40.20
N ALA A 361 31.28 20.10 -39.14
CA ALA A 361 32.45 20.46 -38.33
C ALA A 361 33.76 19.93 -38.95
N LYS A 362 34.88 20.67 -38.79
CA LYS A 362 36.18 20.35 -39.42
C LYS A 362 37.39 20.76 -38.58
N ASN A 363 38.45 19.94 -38.63
CA ASN A 363 39.80 20.18 -38.09
C ASN A 363 39.85 20.63 -36.62
N PHE A 364 38.96 20.12 -35.76
CA PHE A 364 38.85 20.56 -34.36
C PHE A 364 39.57 19.59 -33.40
N PRO A 365 40.21 20.08 -32.33
CA PRO A 365 40.88 19.22 -31.35
C PRO A 365 39.86 18.46 -30.50
N VAL A 366 40.30 17.37 -29.88
CA VAL A 366 39.61 16.78 -28.72
C VAL A 366 40.66 16.43 -27.66
N SER A 367 40.48 16.89 -26.43
CA SER A 367 41.44 16.75 -25.34
C SER A 367 40.84 16.03 -24.13
N VAL A 368 41.68 15.33 -23.37
CA VAL A 368 41.36 14.81 -22.03
C VAL A 368 42.27 15.50 -21.03
N TYR A 369 41.72 16.06 -19.96
CA TYR A 369 42.48 16.75 -18.92
C TYR A 369 41.79 16.70 -17.55
N TYR A 370 42.56 16.98 -16.50
CA TYR A 370 42.00 17.31 -15.17
C TYR A 370 42.52 18.68 -14.71
N ILE A 371 41.80 19.33 -13.80
CA ILE A 371 42.21 20.59 -13.19
C ILE A 371 42.66 20.32 -11.75
N ASP A 372 43.85 20.80 -11.38
CA ASP A 372 44.42 20.67 -10.03
C ASP A 372 44.95 22.03 -9.56
N LYS A 373 44.49 22.49 -8.39
CA LYS A 373 44.82 23.80 -7.79
C LYS A 373 44.69 24.98 -8.78
N GLY A 374 43.68 24.93 -9.66
CA GLY A 374 43.40 25.97 -10.66
C GLY A 374 44.29 25.94 -11.90
N LYS A 375 45.10 24.88 -12.09
CA LYS A 375 45.89 24.65 -13.30
C LYS A 375 45.39 23.38 -14.02
N SER A 376 45.19 23.46 -15.33
CA SER A 376 44.88 22.29 -16.15
C SER A 376 46.11 21.40 -16.40
N TRP A 377 45.86 20.10 -16.51
CA TRP A 377 46.84 19.05 -16.82
C TRP A 377 46.26 18.15 -17.92
N VAL A 378 46.73 18.34 -19.14
CA VAL A 378 46.34 17.50 -20.29
C VAL A 378 46.90 16.10 -20.11
N VAL A 379 45.99 15.12 -20.10
CA VAL A 379 46.26 13.68 -20.02
C VAL A 379 46.56 13.13 -21.41
N ALA A 380 45.74 13.50 -22.40
CA ALA A 380 45.90 13.08 -23.79
C ALA A 380 45.19 14.06 -24.75
N GLN A 381 45.55 14.04 -26.03
CA GLN A 381 44.90 14.86 -27.06
C GLN A 381 44.88 14.16 -28.43
N THR A 382 43.85 14.44 -29.23
CA THR A 382 43.73 14.08 -30.65
C THR A 382 43.10 15.23 -31.46
N THR A 383 42.82 15.02 -32.75
CA THR A 383 42.12 15.98 -33.63
C THR A 383 41.17 15.22 -34.55
N ILE A 384 40.00 15.80 -34.82
CA ILE A 384 39.00 15.29 -35.76
C ILE A 384 38.98 16.18 -37.00
N ASP A 385 39.47 15.64 -38.13
CA ASP A 385 39.58 16.38 -39.40
C ASP A 385 38.23 16.83 -39.96
N LYS A 386 37.18 16.02 -39.76
CA LYS A 386 35.83 16.23 -40.29
C LYS A 386 34.80 15.41 -39.54
N LEU A 387 33.62 15.99 -39.29
CA LEU A 387 32.43 15.34 -38.75
C LEU A 387 31.16 15.95 -39.41
N GLU A 388 30.45 15.17 -40.23
CA GLU A 388 29.23 15.62 -40.93
C GLU A 388 28.01 15.75 -39.99
N PRO A 389 26.97 16.51 -40.35
CA PRO A 389 25.72 16.57 -39.57
C PRO A 389 25.13 15.17 -39.32
N GLY A 390 24.90 14.83 -38.06
CA GLY A 390 24.45 13.51 -37.61
C GLY A 390 25.54 12.45 -37.43
N GLU A 391 26.80 12.72 -37.81
CA GLU A 391 27.92 11.77 -37.66
C GLU A 391 28.42 11.72 -36.20
N SER A 392 28.51 10.52 -35.63
CA SER A 392 29.16 10.24 -34.33
C SER A 392 30.51 9.53 -34.54
N ARG A 393 31.51 9.85 -33.71
CA ARG A 393 32.83 9.20 -33.70
C ARG A 393 33.29 8.87 -32.28
N LYS A 394 33.57 7.59 -32.03
CA LYS A 394 34.13 7.12 -30.75
C LYS A 394 35.65 7.35 -30.70
N ILE A 395 36.14 7.73 -29.52
CA ILE A 395 37.55 7.91 -29.19
C ILE A 395 37.86 7.29 -27.82
N SER A 396 39.12 6.96 -27.56
CA SER A 396 39.58 6.39 -26.30
C SER A 396 41.01 6.82 -25.96
N PHE A 397 41.29 6.98 -24.67
CA PHE A 397 42.58 7.42 -24.14
C PHE A 397 42.93 6.65 -22.87
N ALA A 398 44.19 6.24 -22.71
CA ALA A 398 44.66 5.56 -21.50
C ALA A 398 45.15 6.57 -20.45
N TYR A 399 44.83 6.35 -19.18
CA TYR A 399 45.32 7.16 -18.06
C TYR A 399 45.61 6.31 -16.82
N ALA A 400 46.78 6.53 -16.21
CA ALA A 400 47.19 5.87 -14.97
C ALA A 400 47.45 6.91 -13.87
N PRO A 401 46.49 7.17 -12.95
CA PRO A 401 46.67 8.08 -11.84
C PRO A 401 47.63 7.50 -10.78
N THR A 402 48.45 8.37 -10.18
CA THR A 402 49.48 7.99 -9.18
C THR A 402 49.35 8.74 -7.85
N ILE A 403 48.30 9.55 -7.68
CA ILE A 403 48.00 10.28 -6.45
C ILE A 403 46.58 9.91 -6.04
N LYS A 404 46.39 9.43 -4.81
CA LYS A 404 45.05 9.10 -4.31
C LYS A 404 44.18 10.35 -4.23
N ARG A 405 43.12 10.41 -5.04
CA ARG A 405 42.13 11.49 -5.12
C ARG A 405 41.06 11.17 -6.18
N TYR A 406 40.02 12.00 -6.23
CA TYR A 406 39.14 12.07 -7.40
C TYR A 406 39.85 12.84 -8.52
N TYR A 407 39.88 12.25 -9.70
CA TYR A 407 40.19 12.93 -10.94
C TYR A 407 38.87 13.17 -11.67
N GLU A 408 38.49 14.43 -11.79
CA GLU A 408 37.43 14.85 -12.72
C GLU A 408 38.11 15.03 -14.09
N LEU A 409 37.92 14.04 -14.95
CA LEU A 409 38.55 13.91 -16.26
C LEU A 409 37.60 14.47 -17.32
N PHE A 410 37.82 15.74 -17.65
CA PHE A 410 37.10 16.44 -18.69
C PHE A 410 37.56 15.93 -20.06
N VAL A 411 36.61 15.57 -20.91
CA VAL A 411 36.83 15.31 -22.33
C VAL A 411 36.13 16.41 -23.12
N SER A 412 36.92 17.31 -23.71
CA SER A 412 36.40 18.50 -24.38
C SER A 412 36.67 18.44 -25.88
N ALA A 413 35.59 18.43 -26.67
CA ALA A 413 35.62 18.63 -28.11
C ALA A 413 35.78 20.10 -28.45
N ASN A 414 36.47 20.39 -29.57
CA ASN A 414 36.82 21.73 -30.02
C ASN A 414 37.76 22.54 -29.09
N ASP A 415 38.19 21.97 -27.95
CA ASP A 415 39.14 22.57 -27.02
C ASP A 415 40.48 21.79 -26.94
N TYR A 416 41.55 22.52 -26.65
CA TYR A 416 42.88 22.01 -26.35
C TYR A 416 43.05 21.61 -24.87
N GLY A 417 42.21 22.14 -23.97
CA GLY A 417 42.21 21.80 -22.55
C GLY A 417 43.38 22.36 -21.74
N ASP A 418 44.46 22.79 -22.39
CA ASP A 418 45.69 23.34 -21.79
C ASP A 418 45.46 24.59 -20.92
N LYS A 419 44.38 25.33 -21.19
CA LYS A 419 44.00 26.58 -20.51
C LYS A 419 42.69 26.49 -19.72
N ALA A 420 42.11 25.30 -19.58
CA ALA A 420 40.85 25.11 -18.87
C ALA A 420 40.90 25.74 -17.45
N PRO A 421 39.85 26.49 -17.03
CA PRO A 421 38.51 26.59 -17.63
C PRO A 421 38.35 27.59 -18.78
N ALA A 422 39.41 28.24 -19.27
CA ALA A 422 39.32 29.12 -20.44
C ALA A 422 39.34 28.29 -21.74
N VAL A 423 38.16 28.04 -22.32
CA VAL A 423 37.97 27.21 -23.52
C VAL A 423 38.67 27.81 -24.74
N HIS A 424 39.53 27.03 -25.40
CA HIS A 424 40.32 27.46 -26.56
C HIS A 424 39.69 27.00 -27.89
N ASN A 425 38.43 27.40 -28.10
CA ASN A 425 37.60 27.02 -29.25
C ASN A 425 38.23 27.35 -30.61
N LYS A 426 38.05 26.43 -31.58
CA LYS A 426 38.52 26.55 -32.97
C LYS A 426 37.39 26.64 -33.99
N VAL A 427 36.17 26.23 -33.63
CA VAL A 427 34.94 26.27 -34.45
C VAL A 427 33.88 27.17 -33.78
N LEU A 428 32.95 27.71 -34.58
CA LEU A 428 31.81 28.49 -34.10
C LEU A 428 30.59 27.58 -33.89
N GLU A 429 29.98 27.61 -32.71
CA GLU A 429 28.98 26.60 -32.29
C GLU A 429 27.79 27.20 -31.52
N TYR A 430 26.73 26.41 -31.38
CA TYR A 430 25.44 26.81 -30.81
C TYR A 430 25.47 26.82 -29.28
N ASP A 431 25.92 25.72 -28.68
CA ASP A 431 25.89 25.50 -27.25
C ASP A 431 27.23 24.92 -26.77
N TYR A 432 28.23 25.81 -26.66
CA TYR A 432 29.59 25.49 -26.21
C TYR A 432 29.68 24.76 -24.87
N ASP A 433 28.62 24.77 -24.07
CA ASP A 433 28.55 24.11 -22.77
C ASP A 433 28.30 22.58 -22.92
N ASN A 434 27.91 22.10 -24.10
CA ASN A 434 27.72 20.67 -24.43
C ASN A 434 28.97 20.00 -25.06
N ASN A 435 29.97 20.80 -25.43
CA ASN A 435 31.25 20.35 -25.98
C ASN A 435 32.15 19.61 -24.98
N ALA A 436 31.80 19.59 -23.69
CA ALA A 436 32.58 18.98 -22.63
C ALA A 436 31.77 17.90 -21.89
N GLY A 437 32.21 16.65 -21.99
CA GLY A 437 31.80 15.60 -21.05
C GLY A 437 32.81 15.47 -19.91
N THR A 438 32.43 14.80 -18.83
CA THR A 438 33.34 14.47 -17.74
C THR A 438 33.15 13.02 -17.31
N ALA A 439 34.26 12.30 -17.14
CA ALA A 439 34.31 11.06 -16.39
C ALA A 439 34.87 11.36 -15.00
N ARG A 440 34.31 10.74 -13.96
CA ARG A 440 35.01 10.64 -12.68
C ARG A 440 35.87 9.39 -12.71
N LEU A 441 37.12 9.54 -12.32
CA LEU A 441 38.00 8.43 -11.98
C LEU A 441 38.35 8.55 -10.51
N ALA A 442 37.83 7.63 -9.70
CA ALA A 442 38.23 7.47 -8.32
C ALA A 442 39.58 6.74 -8.28
N CYS A 443 40.55 7.31 -7.56
CA CYS A 443 41.82 6.67 -7.25
C CYS A 443 41.94 6.56 -5.72
N PHE A 444 41.37 5.51 -5.14
CA PHE A 444 41.26 5.30 -3.68
C PHE A 444 41.39 3.83 -3.29
N ASP A 445 41.67 3.61 -2.01
CA ASP A 445 41.56 2.31 -1.36
C ASP A 445 40.15 2.13 -0.77
N SER A 446 39.79 0.91 -0.36
CA SER A 446 38.47 0.60 0.18
C SER A 446 38.32 0.98 1.68
N PRO A 447 37.11 1.32 2.15
CA PRO A 447 36.85 1.67 3.55
C PRO A 447 37.11 0.51 4.54
N VAL A 448 37.51 0.85 5.77
CA VAL A 448 37.80 -0.12 6.85
C VAL A 448 37.03 0.25 8.14
N PRO A 449 35.97 -0.49 8.51
CA PRO A 449 35.24 -0.26 9.75
C PRO A 449 35.89 -0.98 10.95
N ALA A 450 35.59 -0.50 12.15
CA ALA A 450 35.76 -1.28 13.37
C ALA A 450 34.56 -2.23 13.57
N PRO A 451 34.73 -3.38 14.27
CA PRO A 451 33.60 -4.19 14.70
C PRO A 451 32.61 -3.40 15.55
N PRO A 452 31.29 -3.46 15.29
CA PRO A 452 30.28 -2.92 16.19
C PRO A 452 30.28 -3.69 17.51
N ARG A 453 30.05 -3.01 18.63
CA ARG A 453 29.94 -3.60 19.97
C ARG A 453 28.55 -3.37 20.55
N THR A 454 27.97 -4.36 21.19
CA THR A 454 26.69 -4.25 21.88
C THR A 454 26.88 -3.95 23.37
N SER A 455 25.86 -3.38 24.01
CA SER A 455 25.83 -3.21 25.48
C SER A 455 25.41 -4.49 26.22
N ARG A 456 24.98 -5.52 25.47
CA ARG A 456 24.75 -6.91 25.90
C ARG A 456 25.16 -7.86 24.78
N ASP A 457 25.94 -8.87 25.14
CA ASP A 457 26.35 -10.01 24.31
C ASP A 457 25.39 -11.21 24.42
N GLU A 458 24.36 -11.13 25.27
CA GLU A 458 23.25 -12.08 25.33
C GLU A 458 21.86 -11.40 25.41
N LEU A 459 20.86 -12.02 24.78
CA LEU A 459 19.45 -11.87 25.13
C LEU A 459 19.03 -13.01 26.05
N VAL A 460 18.71 -12.71 27.31
CA VAL A 460 18.01 -13.64 28.20
C VAL A 460 16.50 -13.52 27.98
N ILE A 461 15.87 -14.52 27.37
CA ILE A 461 14.41 -14.64 27.29
C ILE A 461 13.91 -15.46 28.47
N SER A 462 13.03 -14.91 29.32
CA SER A 462 12.55 -15.64 30.50
C SER A 462 11.65 -16.83 30.16
N THR A 463 10.78 -16.65 29.14
CA THR A 463 9.90 -17.68 28.58
C THR A 463 9.75 -17.48 27.09
N VAL A 464 9.91 -18.55 26.31
CA VAL A 464 9.56 -18.60 24.87
C VAL A 464 8.30 -19.46 24.71
N SER A 465 7.11 -18.86 24.56
CA SER A 465 5.84 -19.61 24.48
C SER A 465 5.38 -19.87 23.03
N ARG A 466 5.66 -21.07 22.50
CA ARG A 466 5.18 -21.55 21.19
C ARG A 466 3.79 -22.15 21.31
N ILE A 467 2.82 -21.57 20.60
CA ILE A 467 1.45 -22.07 20.51
C ILE A 467 1.25 -22.85 19.19
N ARG A 468 0.63 -24.04 19.27
CA ARG A 468 0.08 -24.77 18.11
C ARG A 468 -1.33 -25.24 18.42
N GLU A 469 -2.28 -24.85 17.58
CA GLU A 469 -3.70 -25.19 17.68
C GLU A 469 -4.13 -25.98 16.43
N GLU A 470 -5.08 -26.91 16.61
CA GLU A 470 -5.70 -27.65 15.51
C GLU A 470 -7.19 -27.36 15.42
N VAL A 471 -7.63 -26.84 14.27
CA VAL A 471 -9.03 -26.53 13.99
C VAL A 471 -9.79 -27.82 13.68
N PRO A 472 -10.88 -28.16 14.39
CA PRO A 472 -11.68 -29.34 14.09
C PRO A 472 -12.31 -29.26 12.70
N MET A 473 -12.53 -30.42 12.09
CA MET A 473 -13.40 -30.56 10.94
C MET A 473 -14.70 -31.24 11.37
N ILE A 474 -15.82 -30.57 11.13
CA ILE A 474 -17.17 -31.03 11.49
C ILE A 474 -17.95 -31.10 10.18
N PRO A 475 -18.05 -32.28 9.52
CA PRO A 475 -18.50 -32.38 8.14
C PRO A 475 -20.03 -32.25 8.00
N ALA A 476 -20.53 -31.08 8.38
CA ALA A 476 -21.94 -30.71 8.45
C ALA A 476 -22.11 -29.25 8.03
N VAL A 477 -23.07 -28.97 7.14
CA VAL A 477 -23.45 -27.62 6.71
C VAL A 477 -24.86 -27.35 7.20
N HIS A 478 -25.05 -26.37 8.09
CA HIS A 478 -26.38 -26.02 8.62
C HIS A 478 -27.02 -24.84 7.89
N PHE A 479 -28.35 -24.87 7.81
CA PHE A 479 -29.16 -23.99 6.98
C PHE A 479 -30.17 -23.18 7.79
N PRO A 480 -30.48 -21.94 7.38
CA PRO A 480 -31.62 -21.20 7.89
C PRO A 480 -32.94 -21.94 7.65
N ARG A 481 -33.95 -21.62 8.48
CA ARG A 481 -35.31 -22.17 8.33
C ARG A 481 -35.88 -21.86 6.94
N SER A 482 -36.40 -22.91 6.30
CA SER A 482 -36.99 -22.88 4.95
C SER A 482 -36.03 -22.41 3.85
N SER A 483 -34.72 -22.55 4.07
CA SER A 483 -33.65 -22.16 3.14
C SER A 483 -32.80 -23.35 2.68
N ASP A 484 -32.43 -23.34 1.40
CA ASP A 484 -31.36 -24.12 0.77
C ASP A 484 -30.09 -23.29 0.49
N ASP A 485 -30.07 -22.00 0.86
CA ASP A 485 -28.89 -21.13 0.91
C ASP A 485 -28.16 -21.25 2.27
N PHE A 486 -26.82 -21.24 2.27
CA PHE A 486 -25.97 -21.40 3.45
C PHE A 486 -24.84 -20.36 3.52
N ASN A 487 -24.29 -20.13 4.71
CA ASN A 487 -23.25 -19.12 4.91
C ASN A 487 -21.89 -19.61 4.39
N GLU A 488 -21.55 -19.29 3.13
CA GLU A 488 -20.25 -19.62 2.51
C GLU A 488 -19.05 -19.04 3.26
N TRP A 489 -19.15 -17.93 3.99
CA TRP A 489 -18.02 -17.44 4.82
C TRP A 489 -17.74 -18.36 6.01
N LEU A 490 -18.78 -18.99 6.56
CA LEU A 490 -18.68 -19.89 7.71
C LEU A 490 -18.28 -21.33 7.29
N TYR A 491 -18.92 -21.86 6.25
CA TYR A 491 -18.75 -23.25 5.80
C TYR A 491 -17.81 -23.41 4.60
N GLY A 492 -17.61 -22.36 3.79
CA GLY A 492 -16.71 -22.39 2.63
C GLY A 492 -15.30 -22.85 2.97
N PRO A 493 -14.64 -22.27 4.01
CA PRO A 493 -13.34 -22.76 4.47
C PRO A 493 -13.36 -24.25 4.76
N MET A 494 -14.42 -24.81 5.37
CA MET A 494 -14.57 -26.25 5.59
C MET A 494 -14.61 -27.02 4.27
N LEU A 495 -15.47 -26.60 3.33
CA LEU A 495 -15.70 -27.24 2.04
C LEU A 495 -14.47 -27.17 1.12
N ASP A 496 -13.68 -26.09 1.16
CA ASP A 496 -12.47 -25.90 0.34
C ASP A 496 -11.45 -27.04 0.49
N VAL A 497 -11.12 -27.43 1.73
CA VAL A 497 -10.14 -28.51 1.96
C VAL A 497 -10.80 -29.90 1.80
N ILE A 498 -12.12 -30.02 1.90
CA ILE A 498 -12.82 -31.24 1.47
C ILE A 498 -12.68 -31.40 -0.05
N ALA A 499 -12.88 -30.34 -0.84
CA ALA A 499 -12.61 -30.33 -2.28
C ALA A 499 -11.14 -30.62 -2.60
N GLU A 500 -10.19 -29.95 -1.92
CA GLU A 500 -8.75 -30.17 -2.10
C GLU A 500 -8.35 -31.62 -1.81
N ARG A 501 -8.85 -32.21 -0.72
CA ARG A 501 -8.58 -33.61 -0.36
C ARG A 501 -9.24 -34.57 -1.35
N LEU A 502 -10.51 -34.35 -1.71
CA LEU A 502 -11.24 -35.20 -2.66
C LEU A 502 -10.59 -35.22 -4.05
N ASN A 503 -10.08 -34.09 -4.51
CA ASN A 503 -9.31 -33.98 -5.76
C ASN A 503 -7.92 -34.64 -5.69
N LYS A 504 -7.35 -34.81 -4.49
CA LYS A 504 -6.10 -35.59 -4.27
C LYS A 504 -6.34 -37.09 -4.10
N ASN A 505 -7.58 -37.54 -3.91
CA ASN A 505 -7.95 -38.93 -3.65
C ASN A 505 -8.87 -39.41 -4.79
N PRO A 506 -8.34 -39.87 -5.93
CA PRO A 506 -9.13 -40.14 -7.15
C PRO A 506 -10.22 -41.22 -7.00
N ASP A 507 -10.04 -42.20 -6.11
CA ASP A 507 -10.90 -43.39 -6.01
C ASP A 507 -11.94 -43.28 -4.87
N VAL A 508 -12.21 -42.05 -4.40
CA VAL A 508 -13.03 -41.77 -3.20
C VAL A 508 -14.26 -40.95 -3.54
N MET A 509 -15.44 -41.36 -3.08
CA MET A 509 -16.71 -40.68 -3.32
C MET A 509 -17.13 -39.83 -2.11
N LEU A 510 -17.69 -38.64 -2.33
CA LEU A 510 -18.37 -37.89 -1.27
C LEU A 510 -19.87 -38.20 -1.31
N VAL A 511 -20.47 -38.51 -0.16
CA VAL A 511 -21.89 -38.85 -0.03
C VAL A 511 -22.60 -37.80 0.83
N LEU A 512 -23.64 -37.17 0.27
CA LEU A 512 -24.39 -36.10 0.93
C LEU A 512 -25.76 -36.60 1.41
N TYR A 513 -26.01 -36.47 2.71
CA TYR A 513 -27.31 -36.73 3.35
C TYR A 513 -27.92 -35.41 3.79
N GLY A 514 -29.13 -35.10 3.32
CA GLY A 514 -29.84 -33.87 3.66
C GLY A 514 -30.90 -34.11 4.73
N TYR A 515 -31.05 -33.16 5.64
CA TYR A 515 -32.01 -33.23 6.73
C TYR A 515 -32.86 -31.95 6.82
N TYR A 516 -34.04 -32.10 7.41
CA TYR A 516 -34.96 -31.02 7.71
C TYR A 516 -35.52 -31.17 9.13
N ASP A 517 -36.07 -30.07 9.66
CA ASP A 517 -36.68 -30.07 10.98
C ASP A 517 -38.19 -30.34 10.91
N GLU A 518 -38.68 -31.40 11.56
CA GLU A 518 -40.08 -31.84 11.41
C GLU A 518 -41.08 -30.82 11.99
N GLU A 519 -40.80 -30.24 13.17
CA GLU A 519 -41.66 -29.23 13.79
C GLU A 519 -41.78 -27.96 12.93
N THR A 520 -40.71 -27.54 12.23
CA THR A 520 -40.67 -26.23 11.54
C THR A 520 -40.73 -26.25 10.02
N GLU A 521 -40.50 -27.39 9.36
CA GLU A 521 -40.33 -27.50 7.89
C GLU A 521 -41.12 -28.63 7.21
N SER A 522 -41.78 -29.51 7.96
CA SER A 522 -42.47 -30.74 7.50
C SER A 522 -43.34 -30.61 6.23
N ALA A 523 -43.93 -29.45 5.95
CA ALA A 523 -44.77 -29.23 4.77
C ALA A 523 -44.05 -29.39 3.41
N ASN A 524 -42.72 -29.21 3.35
CA ASN A 524 -41.89 -29.43 2.15
C ASN A 524 -40.53 -30.05 2.49
N GLY A 525 -40.43 -30.78 3.61
CA GLY A 525 -39.15 -31.16 4.23
C GLY A 525 -38.20 -31.95 3.33
N GLU A 526 -38.69 -33.01 2.67
CA GLU A 526 -37.89 -33.89 1.82
C GLU A 526 -37.27 -33.16 0.61
N ASP A 527 -38.07 -32.32 -0.07
CA ASP A 527 -37.61 -31.46 -1.18
C ASP A 527 -36.56 -30.44 -0.70
N LEU A 528 -36.74 -29.88 0.50
CA LEU A 528 -35.80 -28.94 1.10
C LEU A 528 -34.46 -29.63 1.49
N ALA A 529 -34.52 -30.82 2.09
CA ALA A 529 -33.34 -31.64 2.39
C ALA A 529 -32.52 -31.95 1.11
N VAL A 530 -33.19 -32.38 0.05
CA VAL A 530 -32.55 -32.67 -1.24
C VAL A 530 -31.99 -31.39 -1.90
N LYS A 531 -32.67 -30.25 -1.81
CA LYS A 531 -32.16 -28.95 -2.29
C LYS A 531 -30.90 -28.51 -1.56
N ARG A 532 -30.88 -28.62 -0.22
CA ARG A 532 -29.69 -28.34 0.60
C ARG A 532 -28.49 -29.18 0.15
N SER A 533 -28.67 -30.48 -0.07
CA SER A 533 -27.61 -31.35 -0.62
C SER A 533 -27.16 -30.94 -2.02
N ARG A 534 -28.06 -30.42 -2.87
CA ARG A 534 -27.73 -29.88 -4.20
C ARG A 534 -26.96 -28.56 -4.10
N ALA A 535 -27.22 -27.72 -3.09
CA ALA A 535 -26.45 -26.50 -2.82
C ALA A 535 -25.01 -26.82 -2.37
N VAL A 536 -24.83 -27.75 -1.42
CA VAL A 536 -23.47 -28.21 -1.02
C VAL A 536 -22.73 -28.87 -2.18
N LYS A 537 -23.41 -29.72 -2.98
CA LYS A 537 -22.81 -30.27 -4.21
C LYS A 537 -22.37 -29.14 -5.15
N LYS A 538 -23.24 -28.17 -5.44
CA LYS A 538 -22.92 -27.03 -6.31
C LYS A 538 -21.65 -26.29 -5.86
N TYR A 539 -21.54 -25.96 -4.57
CA TYR A 539 -20.36 -25.28 -4.05
C TYR A 539 -19.07 -26.07 -4.36
N LEU A 540 -19.07 -27.38 -4.11
CA LEU A 540 -17.92 -28.25 -4.37
C LEU A 540 -17.59 -28.37 -5.87
N LEU A 541 -18.59 -28.37 -6.76
CA LEU A 541 -18.36 -28.34 -8.22
C LEU A 541 -17.76 -27.01 -8.67
N ASP A 542 -18.24 -25.88 -8.15
CA ASP A 542 -17.70 -24.55 -8.46
C ASP A 542 -16.26 -24.40 -7.94
N HIS A 543 -15.88 -25.14 -6.89
CA HIS A 543 -14.51 -25.26 -6.37
C HIS A 543 -13.71 -26.42 -7.00
N GLY A 544 -14.18 -26.96 -8.13
CA GLY A 544 -13.41 -27.84 -9.00
C GLY A 544 -13.42 -29.32 -8.65
N VAL A 545 -14.41 -29.81 -7.90
CA VAL A 545 -14.65 -31.26 -7.74
C VAL A 545 -15.40 -31.80 -8.97
N ASP A 546 -15.09 -33.02 -9.38
CA ASP A 546 -15.76 -33.71 -10.48
C ASP A 546 -17.25 -34.04 -10.15
N PRO A 547 -18.21 -33.76 -11.05
CA PRO A 547 -19.63 -34.08 -10.87
C PRO A 547 -19.95 -35.53 -10.50
N ASP A 548 -19.21 -36.51 -11.00
CA ASP A 548 -19.48 -37.92 -10.76
C ASP A 548 -18.99 -38.38 -9.39
N ARG A 549 -18.09 -37.60 -8.75
CA ARG A 549 -17.44 -37.90 -7.47
C ARG A 549 -18.23 -37.45 -6.23
N ILE A 550 -19.43 -36.90 -6.42
CA ILE A 550 -20.34 -36.48 -5.34
C ILE A 550 -21.72 -37.11 -5.54
N ARG A 551 -22.13 -38.01 -4.65
CA ARG A 551 -23.45 -38.66 -4.63
C ARG A 551 -24.36 -37.99 -3.61
N ILE A 552 -25.58 -37.65 -4.01
CA ILE A 552 -26.65 -37.22 -3.09
C ILE A 552 -27.53 -38.44 -2.80
N VAL A 553 -27.93 -38.62 -1.54
CA VAL A 553 -28.89 -39.65 -1.14
C VAL A 553 -30.28 -39.01 -1.03
N GLU A 554 -31.17 -39.36 -1.96
CA GLU A 554 -32.54 -38.81 -2.06
C GLU A 554 -33.61 -39.76 -1.48
N GLU A 555 -33.28 -41.01 -1.13
CA GLU A 555 -34.18 -42.02 -0.55
C GLU A 555 -33.47 -42.94 0.46
N GLY A 556 -34.21 -43.65 1.30
CA GLY A 556 -33.71 -44.80 2.10
C GLY A 556 -33.22 -44.50 3.52
N TYR A 557 -33.38 -43.27 4.02
CA TYR A 557 -33.06 -42.85 5.39
C TYR A 557 -34.13 -41.88 5.90
N ASN A 558 -34.15 -41.62 7.22
CA ASN A 558 -35.04 -40.60 7.77
C ASN A 558 -34.45 -39.20 7.58
N MET A 559 -35.01 -38.39 6.66
CA MET A 559 -34.63 -36.98 6.49
C MET A 559 -35.11 -36.09 7.64
N ALA A 560 -36.14 -36.52 8.40
CA ALA A 560 -36.63 -35.89 9.62
C ALA A 560 -35.95 -36.46 10.88
N TYR A 561 -34.64 -36.71 10.83
CA TYR A 561 -33.92 -37.27 11.97
C TYR A 561 -33.66 -36.19 13.04
N GLU A 562 -34.47 -36.21 14.09
CA GLU A 562 -34.29 -35.41 15.30
C GLU A 562 -33.01 -35.83 16.05
N ARG A 563 -32.11 -34.86 16.29
CA ARG A 563 -30.83 -35.10 16.99
C ARG A 563 -30.97 -35.21 18.51
N GLU A 564 -32.01 -34.59 19.07
CA GLU A 564 -32.52 -34.84 20.43
C GLU A 564 -34.05 -34.89 20.35
N LYS A 565 -34.67 -35.82 21.08
CA LYS A 565 -36.10 -36.16 21.04
C LYS A 565 -36.92 -35.50 22.15
N GLU A 566 -36.32 -35.26 23.31
CA GLU A 566 -36.97 -34.57 24.43
C GLU A 566 -36.15 -33.34 24.89
N PRO A 567 -35.88 -32.37 23.98
CA PRO A 567 -35.08 -31.18 24.31
C PRO A 567 -35.79 -30.29 25.34
N LEU A 568 -34.99 -29.70 26.23
CA LEU A 568 -35.47 -28.67 27.17
C LEU A 568 -36.09 -27.50 26.40
N GLU A 569 -37.13 -26.88 26.98
CA GLU A 569 -37.87 -25.79 26.32
C GLU A 569 -36.97 -24.61 25.90
N LYS A 570 -35.91 -24.34 26.67
CA LYS A 570 -34.89 -23.31 26.35
C LYS A 570 -34.01 -23.65 25.14
N ASP A 571 -33.86 -24.93 24.83
CA ASP A 571 -32.91 -25.45 23.83
C ASP A 571 -33.58 -25.88 22.52
N ARG A 572 -34.93 -25.92 22.48
CA ARG A 572 -35.72 -26.35 21.32
C ARG A 572 -35.24 -25.75 20.00
N GLU A 573 -35.05 -24.43 19.91
CA GLU A 573 -34.63 -23.82 18.64
C GLU A 573 -33.18 -24.13 18.29
N LEU A 574 -32.30 -24.32 19.28
CA LEU A 574 -30.91 -24.73 19.05
C LEU A 574 -30.85 -26.13 18.41
N ILE A 575 -31.71 -27.06 18.84
CA ILE A 575 -31.85 -28.39 18.23
C ILE A 575 -32.50 -28.31 16.85
N ARG A 576 -33.53 -27.49 16.66
CA ARG A 576 -34.15 -27.27 15.33
C ARG A 576 -33.17 -26.68 14.31
N GLU A 577 -32.24 -25.82 14.71
CA GLU A 577 -31.16 -25.35 13.84
C GLU A 577 -30.17 -26.47 13.49
N GLU A 578 -29.88 -27.38 14.41
CA GLU A 578 -29.01 -28.54 14.17
C GLU A 578 -29.66 -29.60 13.30
N ASN A 579 -31.00 -29.76 13.35
CA ASN A 579 -31.76 -30.63 12.45
C ASN A 579 -31.72 -30.17 10.98
N ARG A 580 -31.54 -28.87 10.73
CA ARG A 580 -31.50 -28.26 9.38
C ARG A 580 -30.10 -28.35 8.77
N VAL A 581 -29.67 -29.54 8.35
CA VAL A 581 -28.26 -29.82 8.02
C VAL A 581 -28.08 -30.69 6.77
N VAL A 582 -26.92 -30.58 6.12
CA VAL A 582 -26.37 -31.59 5.19
C VAL A 582 -25.12 -32.18 5.81
N GLU A 583 -25.09 -33.50 5.98
CA GLU A 583 -23.93 -34.25 6.46
C GLU A 583 -23.13 -34.82 5.29
N LEU A 584 -21.80 -34.72 5.40
CA LEU A 584 -20.83 -35.11 4.38
C LEU A 584 -20.11 -36.40 4.83
N GLN A 585 -20.50 -37.54 4.27
CA GLN A 585 -19.88 -38.84 4.53
C GLN A 585 -18.97 -39.27 3.37
N VAL A 586 -18.09 -40.25 3.61
CA VAL A 586 -17.17 -40.78 2.60
C VAL A 586 -17.66 -42.15 2.12
N GLY A 587 -17.75 -42.31 0.80
CA GLY A 587 -18.05 -43.58 0.13
C GLY A 587 -16.83 -44.10 -0.62
N LEU A 588 -16.78 -45.42 -0.79
CA LEU A 588 -15.76 -46.13 -1.56
C LEU A 588 -16.46 -47.15 -2.46
N ASP A 589 -16.04 -47.24 -3.72
CA ASP A 589 -16.69 -48.08 -4.73
C ASP A 589 -16.20 -49.55 -4.70
N GLU A 590 -15.06 -49.82 -4.07
CA GLU A 590 -14.55 -51.16 -3.79
C GLU A 590 -14.91 -51.64 -2.37
N THR A 591 -14.85 -52.96 -2.13
CA THR A 591 -15.14 -53.55 -0.82
C THR A 591 -14.13 -53.11 0.23
N THR A 592 -14.56 -52.26 1.16
CA THR A 592 -13.72 -51.70 2.23
C THR A 592 -13.30 -52.73 3.27
N ALA A 593 -14.13 -53.74 3.55
CA ALA A 593 -13.84 -54.82 4.48
C ALA A 593 -12.77 -55.76 3.90
N LEU A 594 -11.65 -55.91 4.62
CA LEU A 594 -10.47 -56.66 4.19
C LEU A 594 -10.40 -58.05 4.84
N GLY A 595 -10.95 -58.20 6.05
CA GLY A 595 -11.22 -59.47 6.71
C GLY A 595 -11.53 -59.30 8.20
N LYS A 596 -12.36 -60.19 8.74
CA LYS A 596 -12.72 -60.27 10.16
C LYS A 596 -12.23 -61.59 10.73
N TYR A 597 -11.35 -61.52 11.72
CA TYR A 597 -10.52 -62.65 12.15
C TYR A 597 -10.72 -62.93 13.64
N TYR A 598 -11.12 -64.15 13.98
CA TYR A 598 -11.52 -64.52 15.34
C TYR A 598 -10.40 -65.19 16.13
N TYR A 599 -10.38 -64.91 17.44
CA TYR A 599 -9.41 -65.41 18.41
C TYR A 599 -10.13 -66.22 19.50
N GLU A 600 -9.40 -67.07 20.23
CA GLU A 600 -9.85 -67.55 21.55
C GLU A 600 -9.48 -66.52 22.63
N GLU A 601 -10.21 -66.49 23.76
CA GLU A 601 -9.97 -65.51 24.86
C GLU A 601 -8.50 -65.48 25.34
N SER A 602 -7.82 -66.64 25.37
CA SER A 602 -6.43 -66.75 25.80
C SER A 602 -5.39 -66.44 24.71
N GLU A 603 -5.82 -66.17 23.47
CA GLU A 603 -4.95 -65.91 22.33
C GLU A 603 -4.82 -64.41 22.03
N LEU A 604 -3.58 -63.95 21.96
CA LEU A 604 -3.20 -62.56 21.66
C LEU A 604 -2.48 -62.41 20.31
N ARG A 605 -2.33 -63.49 19.54
CA ARG A 605 -1.56 -63.51 18.29
C ARG A 605 -2.35 -64.23 17.18
N PRO A 606 -2.51 -63.64 15.97
CA PRO A 606 -3.30 -64.25 14.90
C PRO A 606 -2.67 -65.57 14.42
N SER A 607 -3.48 -66.48 13.87
CA SER A 607 -3.00 -67.79 13.42
C SER A 607 -2.11 -67.66 12.18
N ARG A 608 -1.56 -68.78 11.71
CA ARG A 608 -0.75 -68.79 10.47
C ARG A 608 -1.61 -68.56 9.21
N GLU A 609 -2.88 -68.90 9.26
CA GLU A 609 -3.83 -68.75 8.15
C GLU A 609 -4.24 -67.28 8.00
N ASP A 610 -4.68 -66.65 9.10
CA ASP A 610 -5.08 -65.23 9.16
C ASP A 610 -3.93 -64.29 8.73
N ARG A 611 -2.69 -64.58 9.14
CA ARG A 611 -1.49 -63.85 8.67
C ARG A 611 -1.31 -63.91 7.15
N THR A 612 -1.67 -65.02 6.54
CA THR A 612 -1.51 -65.25 5.09
C THR A 612 -2.62 -64.54 4.31
N ASP A 613 -3.85 -64.55 4.82
CA ASP A 613 -4.96 -63.81 4.21
C ASP A 613 -4.84 -62.29 4.41
N CYS A 614 -4.57 -61.82 5.63
CA CYS A 614 -4.33 -60.39 5.90
C CYS A 614 -3.19 -59.81 5.04
N ARG A 615 -2.08 -60.55 4.87
CA ARG A 615 -1.03 -60.17 3.91
C ARG A 615 -1.58 -60.06 2.47
N SER A 616 -2.40 -61.02 2.06
CA SER A 616 -3.03 -61.02 0.73
C SER A 616 -4.03 -59.86 0.58
N ALA A 617 -4.70 -59.44 1.66
CA ALA A 617 -5.61 -58.31 1.70
C ALA A 617 -4.87 -56.97 1.61
N MET A 618 -3.83 -56.77 2.41
CA MET A 618 -2.96 -55.58 2.33
C MET A 618 -2.32 -55.44 0.94
N GLN A 619 -2.00 -56.55 0.26
CA GLN A 619 -1.50 -56.54 -1.12
C GLN A 619 -2.56 -56.14 -2.17
N ARG A 620 -3.85 -56.42 -1.95
CA ARG A 620 -4.94 -55.92 -2.83
C ARG A 620 -5.10 -54.40 -2.70
N VAL A 621 -4.97 -53.89 -1.46
CA VAL A 621 -5.28 -52.50 -1.09
C VAL A 621 -4.10 -51.54 -1.26
N TYR A 622 -2.87 -52.04 -1.43
CA TYR A 622 -1.66 -51.22 -1.55
C TYR A 622 -1.79 -50.08 -2.57
N SER A 623 -2.26 -50.37 -3.79
CA SER A 623 -2.43 -49.36 -4.85
C SER A 623 -3.54 -48.35 -4.55
N LEU A 624 -4.61 -48.77 -3.86
CA LEU A 624 -5.68 -47.88 -3.42
C LEU A 624 -5.16 -46.89 -2.37
N LEU A 625 -4.29 -47.32 -1.45
CA LEU A 625 -3.62 -46.41 -0.51
C LEU A 625 -2.58 -45.51 -1.18
N GLU A 626 -1.85 -46.02 -2.17
CA GLU A 626 -0.82 -45.26 -2.90
C GLU A 626 -1.43 -44.11 -3.73
N ASN A 627 -2.57 -44.35 -4.39
CA ASN A 627 -3.30 -43.33 -5.13
C ASN A 627 -3.99 -42.29 -4.24
N ASN A 628 -4.48 -42.69 -3.06
CA ASN A 628 -5.39 -41.88 -2.24
C ASN A 628 -4.78 -41.54 -0.87
N PRO A 629 -4.15 -40.37 -0.69
CA PRO A 629 -3.35 -40.04 0.50
C PRO A 629 -4.14 -39.84 1.80
N GLU A 630 -5.46 -39.72 1.76
CA GLU A 630 -6.35 -39.59 2.93
C GLU A 630 -7.10 -40.88 3.29
N LEU A 631 -6.90 -41.99 2.56
CA LEU A 631 -7.38 -43.30 3.00
C LEU A 631 -6.48 -43.90 4.06
N ASN A 632 -7.08 -44.62 5.01
CA ASN A 632 -6.38 -45.33 6.07
C ASN A 632 -6.92 -46.75 6.17
N VAL A 633 -6.11 -47.70 6.65
CA VAL A 633 -6.58 -49.02 7.06
C VAL A 633 -6.73 -49.00 8.57
N LEU A 634 -7.90 -49.36 9.08
CA LEU A 634 -8.13 -49.53 10.50
C LEU A 634 -8.00 -51.02 10.85
N PHE A 635 -7.27 -51.31 11.92
CA PHE A 635 -7.31 -52.60 12.63
C PHE A 635 -8.15 -52.36 13.89
N HIS A 636 -9.40 -52.82 13.89
CA HIS A 636 -10.34 -52.65 15.00
C HIS A 636 -10.38 -53.95 15.82
N GLY A 637 -9.78 -53.94 17.00
CA GLY A 637 -9.83 -55.05 17.95
C GLY A 637 -11.10 -55.02 18.78
N HIS A 638 -11.75 -56.17 18.95
CA HIS A 638 -12.94 -56.30 19.78
C HIS A 638 -12.73 -57.41 20.82
N SER A 639 -13.02 -57.12 22.09
CA SER A 639 -13.04 -58.13 23.14
C SER A 639 -14.34 -58.93 23.11
N ALA A 640 -14.36 -60.11 23.74
CA ALA A 640 -15.64 -60.71 24.11
C ALA A 640 -16.33 -59.88 25.23
N PRO A 641 -17.67 -59.89 25.34
CA PRO A 641 -18.41 -59.27 26.43
C PRO A 641 -17.92 -59.75 27.80
N GLY A 642 -17.45 -58.83 28.65
CA GLY A 642 -16.94 -59.16 29.98
C GLY A 642 -15.60 -59.91 30.00
N GLU A 643 -14.85 -59.94 28.89
CA GLU A 643 -13.50 -60.52 28.84
C GLU A 643 -12.57 -59.85 29.86
N LYS A 644 -11.82 -60.65 30.64
CA LYS A 644 -10.89 -60.10 31.63
C LYS A 644 -9.74 -59.36 30.92
N ASN A 645 -9.59 -58.07 31.24
CA ASN A 645 -8.71 -57.12 30.55
C ASN A 645 -9.09 -56.92 29.06
N GLY A 646 -10.39 -57.05 28.73
CA GLY A 646 -10.90 -57.07 27.35
C GLY A 646 -10.35 -55.96 26.45
N ALA A 647 -10.45 -54.69 26.85
CA ALA A 647 -9.95 -53.55 26.07
C ALA A 647 -8.44 -53.69 25.75
N THR A 648 -7.62 -54.00 26.75
CA THR A 648 -6.18 -54.23 26.62
C THR A 648 -5.89 -55.42 25.69
N ASN A 649 -6.60 -56.54 25.85
CA ASN A 649 -6.41 -57.72 25.01
C ASN A 649 -6.82 -57.46 23.55
N ALA A 650 -7.94 -56.75 23.34
CA ALA A 650 -8.41 -56.34 22.02
C ALA A 650 -7.39 -55.44 21.31
N TYR A 651 -6.87 -54.43 22.02
CA TYR A 651 -5.80 -53.57 21.54
C TYR A 651 -4.54 -54.36 21.19
N ILE A 652 -4.08 -55.27 22.06
CA ILE A 652 -2.90 -56.12 21.82
C ILE A 652 -3.10 -57.05 20.61
N ARG A 653 -4.28 -57.66 20.44
CA ARG A 653 -4.61 -58.52 19.28
C ARG A 653 -4.48 -57.74 17.98
N ALA A 654 -5.11 -56.57 17.90
CA ALA A 654 -5.09 -55.71 16.71
C ALA A 654 -3.71 -55.08 16.46
N ALA A 655 -2.99 -54.65 17.51
CA ALA A 655 -1.62 -54.14 17.43
C ALA A 655 -0.65 -55.19 16.88
N THR A 656 -0.71 -56.41 17.45
CA THR A 656 0.08 -57.56 16.99
C THR A 656 -0.22 -57.88 15.53
N PHE A 657 -1.48 -57.81 15.12
CA PHE A 657 -1.89 -58.13 13.76
C PHE A 657 -1.43 -57.05 12.76
N ARG A 658 -1.58 -55.77 13.10
CA ARG A 658 -1.01 -54.65 12.34
C ARG A 658 0.51 -54.76 12.20
N GLY A 659 1.21 -55.25 13.24
CA GLY A 659 2.64 -55.53 13.19
C GLY A 659 3.06 -56.46 12.04
N ILE A 660 2.19 -57.40 11.64
CA ILE A 660 2.40 -58.25 10.45
C ILE A 660 2.19 -57.46 9.16
N ALA A 661 1.19 -56.56 9.08
CA ALA A 661 1.01 -55.69 7.91
C ALA A 661 2.24 -54.78 7.69
N PHE A 662 2.88 -54.31 8.75
CA PHE A 662 4.11 -53.52 8.71
C PHE A 662 5.31 -54.24 8.09
N GLU A 663 5.34 -55.57 8.03
CA GLU A 663 6.38 -56.34 7.32
C GLU A 663 6.26 -56.22 5.78
N TRP A 664 5.06 -55.88 5.27
CA TRP A 664 4.72 -55.97 3.84
C TRP A 664 4.36 -54.63 3.19
N ILE A 665 4.28 -53.54 3.96
CA ILE A 665 4.10 -52.17 3.45
C ILE A 665 5.35 -51.31 3.75
N PRO A 666 5.69 -50.34 2.87
CA PRO A 666 6.77 -49.37 3.12
C PRO A 666 6.54 -48.53 4.38
N ASP A 667 7.63 -48.05 4.99
CA ASP A 667 7.58 -47.25 6.22
C ASP A 667 6.64 -46.02 6.13
N TRP A 668 6.55 -45.40 4.95
CA TRP A 668 5.72 -44.21 4.71
C TRP A 668 4.21 -44.49 4.75
N LEU A 669 3.76 -45.73 4.56
CA LEU A 669 2.36 -46.12 4.74
C LEU A 669 2.01 -46.51 6.17
N ARG A 670 2.99 -46.76 7.06
CA ARG A 670 2.70 -47.28 8.41
C ARG A 670 1.86 -46.32 9.26
N ARG A 671 2.05 -45.00 9.11
CA ARG A 671 1.23 -43.94 9.74
C ARG A 671 -0.19 -43.82 9.18
N ARG A 672 -0.57 -44.65 8.22
CA ARG A 672 -1.93 -44.76 7.64
C ARG A 672 -2.55 -46.13 7.91
N VAL A 673 -1.94 -46.93 8.78
CA VAL A 673 -2.54 -48.15 9.34
C VAL A 673 -2.78 -47.91 10.82
N LEU A 674 -4.01 -47.51 11.12
CA LEU A 674 -4.44 -47.07 12.43
C LEU A 674 -4.96 -48.23 13.26
N LEU A 675 -5.14 -48.00 14.55
CA LEU A 675 -5.52 -49.01 15.54
C LEU A 675 -6.66 -48.49 16.41
N LEU A 676 -7.67 -49.32 16.63
CA LEU A 676 -8.79 -49.04 17.53
C LEU A 676 -9.13 -50.29 18.35
N SER A 677 -9.73 -50.11 19.52
CA SER A 677 -10.20 -51.22 20.37
C SER A 677 -11.53 -50.89 21.04
N SER A 678 -12.50 -51.80 20.99
CA SER A 678 -13.77 -51.70 21.72
C SER A 678 -14.09 -52.98 22.48
N GLU A 679 -15.10 -52.94 23.36
CA GLU A 679 -15.84 -54.15 23.72
C GLU A 679 -16.68 -54.59 22.50
N GLY A 680 -16.69 -55.88 22.18
CA GLY A 680 -17.43 -56.45 21.06
C GLY A 680 -18.78 -57.04 21.47
N GLU A 681 -19.72 -57.13 20.54
CA GLU A 681 -21.05 -57.73 20.77
C GLU A 681 -21.08 -59.27 20.59
N GLU A 682 -19.99 -59.89 20.13
CA GLU A 682 -19.93 -61.32 19.79
C GLU A 682 -19.21 -62.17 20.86
N GLU A 683 -19.63 -63.44 21.02
CA GLU A 683 -19.13 -64.38 22.04
C GLU A 683 -17.62 -64.70 21.97
N ARG A 684 -16.93 -64.33 20.88
CA ARG A 684 -15.48 -64.56 20.69
C ARG A 684 -14.81 -63.25 20.30
N PRO A 685 -13.64 -62.92 20.88
CA PRO A 685 -12.90 -61.73 20.47
C PRO A 685 -12.44 -61.84 19.01
N TYR A 686 -12.34 -60.70 18.34
CA TYR A 686 -11.93 -60.63 16.94
C TYR A 686 -11.14 -59.37 16.62
N VAL A 687 -10.52 -59.35 15.44
CA VAL A 687 -10.00 -58.13 14.82
C VAL A 687 -10.69 -57.99 13.47
N ASP A 688 -11.38 -56.88 13.27
CA ASP A 688 -11.86 -56.46 11.95
C ASP A 688 -10.81 -55.55 11.30
N VAL A 689 -10.68 -55.64 9.98
CA VAL A 689 -9.68 -54.90 9.21
C VAL A 689 -10.37 -54.31 7.99
N TYR A 690 -10.40 -52.97 7.90
CA TYR A 690 -11.12 -52.27 6.83
C TYR A 690 -10.47 -50.97 6.41
N VAL A 691 -10.75 -50.52 5.18
CA VAL A 691 -10.36 -49.20 4.66
C VAL A 691 -11.40 -48.16 5.10
N THR A 692 -10.94 -47.08 5.71
CA THR A 692 -11.74 -45.87 5.99
C THR A 692 -11.18 -44.66 5.25
N GLY A 693 -12.09 -43.81 4.76
CA GLY A 693 -11.77 -42.52 4.15
C GLY A 693 -12.10 -41.32 5.03
N ASP A 694 -12.54 -41.52 6.28
CA ASP A 694 -13.00 -40.48 7.20
C ASP A 694 -12.03 -39.31 7.37
N ALA A 695 -10.72 -39.56 7.27
CA ALA A 695 -9.70 -38.51 7.32
C ALA A 695 -9.89 -37.43 6.24
N LEU A 696 -10.51 -37.75 5.10
CA LEU A 696 -10.89 -36.76 4.09
C LEU A 696 -11.76 -35.65 4.71
N VAL A 697 -12.75 -36.02 5.52
CA VAL A 697 -13.78 -35.10 6.05
C VAL A 697 -13.61 -34.72 7.52
N PHE A 698 -12.98 -35.55 8.37
CA PHE A 698 -12.81 -35.34 9.82
C PHE A 698 -11.41 -34.92 10.27
N LYS A 699 -10.35 -35.17 9.49
CA LYS A 699 -8.96 -34.85 9.88
C LYS A 699 -8.82 -33.34 10.16
N PRO A 700 -8.43 -32.93 11.39
CA PRO A 700 -8.27 -31.53 11.75
C PRO A 700 -7.26 -30.78 10.88
N ARG A 701 -7.26 -29.46 11.00
CA ARG A 701 -6.30 -28.58 10.31
C ARG A 701 -5.40 -27.90 11.34
N GLY A 702 -4.11 -28.21 11.30
CA GLY A 702 -3.15 -27.33 11.96
C GLY A 702 -3.16 -25.95 11.29
N SER A 703 -3.10 -24.89 12.08
CA SER A 703 -2.70 -23.58 11.55
C SER A 703 -1.32 -23.69 10.88
N THR A 704 -1.07 -22.84 9.88
CA THR A 704 0.16 -22.91 9.08
C THR A 704 1.41 -22.78 9.95
N LEU A 705 2.51 -23.40 9.52
CA LEU A 705 3.84 -23.33 10.15
C LEU A 705 4.51 -21.94 10.03
N SER A 706 3.71 -20.90 9.85
CA SER A 706 4.05 -19.48 9.80
C SER A 706 4.40 -18.98 11.20
N SER A 707 5.63 -19.28 11.62
CA SER A 707 6.22 -18.98 12.94
C SER A 707 5.39 -19.45 14.13
N GLY A 708 5.87 -20.48 14.83
CA GLY A 708 5.37 -20.77 16.17
C GLY A 708 5.52 -19.50 17.02
N GLY A 709 4.43 -19.08 17.67
CA GLY A 709 4.41 -17.84 18.44
C GLY A 709 5.54 -17.77 19.45
N VAL A 710 5.93 -16.55 19.83
CA VAL A 710 6.77 -16.36 21.01
C VAL A 710 6.15 -15.22 21.80
N GLU A 711 5.40 -15.59 22.84
CA GLU A 711 4.98 -14.64 23.85
C GLU A 711 6.18 -14.33 24.75
N PHE A 712 6.55 -13.05 24.84
CA PHE A 712 7.77 -12.57 25.50
C PHE A 712 7.43 -11.76 26.75
N SER A 713 8.18 -11.98 27.83
CA SER A 713 8.38 -10.96 28.88
C SER A 713 9.10 -9.74 28.31
N GLU A 714 8.93 -8.54 28.89
CA GLU A 714 9.59 -7.29 28.46
C GLU A 714 11.11 -7.46 28.22
N LEU A 715 11.54 -7.55 26.95
CA LEU A 715 12.93 -7.87 26.56
C LEU A 715 13.93 -6.73 26.78
N GLY A 716 13.43 -5.54 27.14
CA GLY A 716 14.20 -4.30 27.18
C GLY A 716 14.70 -3.88 25.79
N VAL A 717 15.77 -3.09 25.76
CA VAL A 717 16.50 -2.71 24.55
C VAL A 717 18.00 -2.93 24.73
N THR A 718 18.68 -3.28 23.65
CA THR A 718 20.15 -3.34 23.58
C THR A 718 20.66 -2.16 22.78
N GLU A 719 21.64 -1.45 23.35
CA GLU A 719 22.33 -0.35 22.66
C GLU A 719 23.51 -0.92 21.88
N ILE A 720 23.49 -0.71 20.56
CA ILE A 720 24.54 -1.14 19.64
C ILE A 720 25.43 0.06 19.37
N THR A 721 26.67 0.04 19.87
CA THR A 721 27.69 1.08 19.65
C THR A 721 28.50 0.78 18.39
N ILE A 722 28.62 1.78 17.51
CA ILE A 722 29.37 1.67 16.26
C ILE A 722 30.62 2.55 16.36
N ASP A 723 31.77 1.90 16.47
CA ASP A 723 33.06 2.57 16.54
C ASP A 723 33.50 3.17 15.18
N THR A 724 34.49 4.06 15.25
CA THR A 724 34.87 4.94 14.13
C THR A 724 35.26 4.16 12.87
N VAL A 725 34.55 4.41 11.78
CA VAL A 725 34.86 3.92 10.44
C VAL A 725 36.01 4.71 9.84
N ILE A 726 37.08 4.03 9.40
CA ILE A 726 38.23 4.66 8.75
C ILE A 726 38.03 4.61 7.24
N THR A 727 37.88 5.79 6.62
CA THR A 727 37.75 5.91 5.17
C THR A 727 38.27 7.27 4.66
N GLU A 728 38.88 7.26 3.47
CA GLU A 728 39.25 8.46 2.71
C GLU A 728 38.08 9.01 1.86
N THR A 729 37.00 8.23 1.71
CA THR A 729 35.84 8.53 0.88
C THR A 729 34.59 8.77 1.74
N ARG A 730 33.55 9.40 1.19
CA ARG A 730 32.31 9.62 1.95
C ARG A 730 31.46 8.34 1.95
N ILE A 731 30.95 7.95 3.10
CA ILE A 731 29.89 6.93 3.21
C ILE A 731 28.63 7.50 2.56
N ASP A 732 28.15 6.84 1.51
CA ASP A 732 26.93 7.21 0.77
C ASP A 732 25.70 6.70 1.49
N SER A 733 25.69 5.40 1.78
CA SER A 733 24.66 4.75 2.59
C SER A 733 25.26 3.76 3.57
N PHE A 734 24.70 3.71 4.76
CA PHE A 734 24.91 2.64 5.72
C PHE A 734 23.62 1.83 5.87
N ALA A 735 23.75 0.57 6.26
CA ALA A 735 22.67 -0.21 6.84
C ALA A 735 23.20 -0.91 8.09
N ILE A 736 22.59 -0.63 9.24
CA ILE A 736 22.76 -1.42 10.46
C ILE A 736 21.63 -2.44 10.44
N ILE A 737 22.00 -3.68 10.15
CA ILE A 737 21.08 -4.81 10.12
C ILE A 737 21.49 -5.83 11.18
N ILE A 738 20.50 -6.46 11.77
CA ILE A 738 20.69 -7.70 12.50
C ILE A 738 20.63 -8.83 11.48
N ARG A 739 21.69 -9.63 11.44
CA ARG A 739 21.75 -10.89 10.70
C ARG A 739 21.55 -12.07 11.65
N GLU A 740 20.68 -12.98 11.25
CA GLU A 740 20.43 -14.27 11.88
C GLU A 740 21.42 -15.31 11.33
N GLU A 741 21.95 -16.19 12.19
CA GLU A 741 22.87 -17.24 11.74
C GLU A 741 22.26 -18.10 10.61
N GLY A 742 23.03 -18.29 9.53
CA GLY A 742 22.60 -19.03 8.34
C GLY A 742 21.61 -18.30 7.43
N SER A 743 21.12 -17.10 7.79
CA SER A 743 20.21 -16.32 6.93
C SER A 743 20.96 -15.40 5.96
N ALA A 744 20.56 -15.45 4.68
CA ALA A 744 20.96 -14.47 3.68
C ALA A 744 20.18 -13.15 3.81
N GLU A 745 18.92 -13.20 4.26
CA GLU A 745 18.05 -12.04 4.45
C GLU A 745 18.27 -11.38 5.83
N PRO A 746 18.13 -10.04 5.95
CA PRO A 746 18.24 -9.34 7.22
C PRO A 746 17.06 -9.69 8.13
N PHE A 747 17.34 -10.02 9.39
CA PHE A 747 16.31 -10.28 10.39
C PHE A 747 15.64 -8.96 10.84
N ALA A 748 16.46 -7.97 11.17
CA ALA A 748 16.01 -6.61 11.46
C ALA A 748 16.85 -5.60 10.68
N VAL A 749 16.21 -4.62 10.05
CA VAL A 749 16.84 -3.38 9.60
C VAL A 749 16.59 -2.34 10.69
N LEU A 750 17.56 -2.13 11.58
CA LEU A 750 17.44 -1.21 12.71
C LEU A 750 17.44 0.23 12.22
N GLN A 751 18.43 0.54 11.37
CA GLN A 751 18.52 1.82 10.71
C GLN A 751 19.34 1.68 9.42
N ALA A 752 18.72 2.02 8.30
CA ALA A 752 19.40 2.25 7.04
C ALA A 752 19.22 3.73 6.65
N GLY A 753 20.25 4.35 6.06
CA GLY A 753 20.22 5.77 5.76
C GLY A 753 21.43 6.26 4.99
N SER A 754 21.34 7.50 4.51
CA SER A 754 22.43 8.15 3.78
C SER A 754 23.40 8.90 4.71
N GLY A 755 24.69 8.86 4.38
CA GLY A 755 25.77 9.43 5.20
C GLY A 755 26.44 8.41 6.13
N PRO A 756 27.18 8.85 7.17
CA PRO A 756 27.81 7.95 8.12
C PRO A 756 26.77 7.31 9.07
N PRO A 757 27.02 6.08 9.57
CA PRO A 757 26.16 5.46 10.58
C PRO A 757 26.11 6.29 11.88
N PRO A 758 25.00 6.21 12.65
CA PRO A 758 24.93 6.76 14.00
C PRO A 758 25.95 6.09 14.92
N ARG A 759 26.33 6.78 16.01
CA ARG A 759 27.27 6.25 17.01
C ARG A 759 26.67 5.14 17.86
N SER A 760 25.37 5.17 18.09
CA SER A 760 24.62 4.04 18.60
C SER A 760 23.21 3.98 18.02
N VAL A 761 22.62 2.79 18.05
CA VAL A 761 21.21 2.52 17.74
C VAL A 761 20.66 1.54 18.76
N GLU A 762 19.38 1.66 19.11
CA GLU A 762 18.69 0.71 19.99
C GLU A 762 18.05 -0.42 19.17
N TRP A 763 18.15 -1.65 19.66
CA TRP A 763 17.39 -2.79 19.17
C TRP A 763 16.46 -3.30 20.27
N ASN A 764 15.18 -3.48 19.92
CA ASN A 764 14.14 -4.05 20.77
C ASN A 764 14.01 -5.58 20.63
N TRP A 765 15.05 -6.24 20.12
CA TRP A 765 15.13 -7.69 19.84
C TRP A 765 14.23 -8.25 18.73
N PHE A 766 13.19 -7.54 18.29
CA PHE A 766 12.32 -7.97 17.19
C PHE A 766 12.92 -7.72 15.80
N GLY A 767 12.44 -8.47 14.81
CA GLY A 767 12.74 -8.27 13.39
C GLY A 767 11.84 -7.25 12.70
N SER A 768 12.15 -6.90 11.44
CA SER A 768 11.48 -5.80 10.73
C SER A 768 10.00 -6.03 10.37
N MET A 769 9.51 -7.26 10.44
CA MET A 769 8.09 -7.60 10.29
C MET A 769 7.40 -7.87 11.64
N GLY A 770 8.06 -7.51 12.76
CA GLY A 770 7.64 -7.84 14.12
C GLY A 770 7.99 -9.26 14.55
N GLN A 771 8.80 -10.00 13.78
CA GLN A 771 9.08 -11.40 14.08
C GLN A 771 9.99 -11.59 15.31
N ALA A 772 9.77 -12.69 16.02
CA ALA A 772 10.52 -13.13 17.19
C ALA A 772 11.94 -13.60 16.83
N PRO A 773 12.99 -13.29 17.63
CA PRO A 773 14.29 -13.95 17.49
C PRO A 773 14.20 -15.45 17.81
N ASP A 774 14.96 -16.26 17.07
CA ASP A 774 15.04 -17.71 17.22
C ASP A 774 16.04 -18.09 18.33
N PRO A 775 15.62 -18.78 19.41
CA PRO A 775 16.52 -19.28 20.47
C PRO A 775 17.68 -20.17 20.03
N THR A 776 17.63 -20.72 18.81
CA THR A 776 18.59 -21.73 18.35
C THR A 776 19.74 -21.17 17.52
N LYS A 777 19.88 -19.83 17.45
CA LYS A 777 20.78 -19.13 16.53
C LYS A 777 21.44 -17.92 17.19
N ASP A 778 22.70 -17.69 16.84
CA ASP A 778 23.37 -16.44 17.18
C ASP A 778 22.90 -15.30 16.25
N TYR A 779 22.83 -14.10 16.81
CA TYR A 779 22.48 -12.88 16.10
C TYR A 779 23.68 -11.94 16.03
N PHE A 780 23.88 -11.30 14.89
CA PHE A 780 25.04 -10.45 14.63
C PHE A 780 24.60 -9.07 14.18
N VAL A 781 25.23 -8.03 14.71
CA VAL A 781 25.13 -6.69 14.11
C VAL A 781 26.01 -6.68 12.88
N GLU A 782 25.41 -6.67 11.70
CA GLU A 782 26.11 -6.33 10.47
C GLU A 782 25.97 -4.83 10.20
N VAL A 783 27.09 -4.12 10.20
CA VAL A 783 27.18 -2.75 9.70
C VAL A 783 27.71 -2.82 8.28
N PHE A 784 26.78 -2.79 7.33
CA PHE A 784 27.08 -2.64 5.91
C PHE A 784 27.36 -1.18 5.60
N ILE A 785 28.51 -0.90 5.01
CA ILE A 785 28.97 0.44 4.65
C ILE A 785 29.25 0.48 3.15
N LYS A 786 28.49 1.31 2.45
CA LYS A 786 28.68 1.61 1.04
C LYS A 786 29.25 3.01 0.91
N ASP A 787 30.43 3.14 0.33
CA ASP A 787 30.95 4.45 -0.02
C ASP A 787 30.29 5.02 -1.29
N MET A 788 30.55 6.29 -1.55
CA MET A 788 30.01 7.01 -2.72
C MET A 788 30.61 6.61 -4.09
N TYR A 789 31.31 5.47 -4.16
CA TYR A 789 31.82 4.81 -5.37
C TYR A 789 31.44 3.32 -5.41
N ASP A 790 30.35 2.97 -4.75
CA ASP A 790 29.79 1.62 -4.63
C ASP A 790 30.77 0.59 -4.00
N GLN A 791 31.84 1.04 -3.33
CA GLN A 791 32.70 0.14 -2.56
C GLN A 791 31.95 -0.29 -1.29
N THR A 792 31.60 -1.57 -1.23
CA THR A 792 30.93 -2.19 -0.10
C THR A 792 31.93 -2.82 0.85
N VAL A 793 31.86 -2.45 2.13
CA VAL A 793 32.52 -3.19 3.21
C VAL A 793 31.49 -3.57 4.27
N THR A 794 31.56 -4.82 4.73
CA THR A 794 30.79 -5.34 5.85
C THR A 794 31.69 -5.41 7.08
N SER A 795 31.17 -4.98 8.22
CA SER A 795 31.73 -5.31 9.53
C SER A 795 30.66 -5.95 10.40
N MET A 796 31.07 -6.86 11.27
CA MET A 796 30.20 -7.78 11.99
C MET A 796 30.60 -7.77 13.46
N SER A 797 29.63 -7.77 14.38
CA SER A 797 29.90 -7.92 15.82
C SER A 797 30.44 -9.30 16.15
N ASP A 798 30.96 -9.45 17.36
CA ASP A 798 30.93 -10.75 18.05
C ASP A 798 29.47 -11.28 18.11
N PRO A 799 29.23 -12.60 18.18
CA PRO A 799 27.88 -13.17 18.27
C PRO A 799 27.13 -12.65 19.51
N ILE A 800 25.87 -12.30 19.31
CA ILE A 800 24.90 -12.05 20.38
C ILE A 800 24.09 -13.34 20.54
N ALA A 801 24.32 -14.06 21.64
CA ALA A 801 23.61 -15.30 21.91
C ALA A 801 22.16 -15.03 22.36
N VAL A 802 21.23 -15.92 22.01
CA VAL A 802 19.88 -15.91 22.59
C VAL A 802 19.79 -17.01 23.64
N THR A 803 20.01 -16.64 24.90
CA THR A 803 19.86 -17.52 26.06
C THR A 803 18.39 -17.55 26.50
N VAL A 804 17.88 -18.75 26.80
CA VAL A 804 16.46 -18.94 27.17
C VAL A 804 16.39 -19.63 28.53
N ASP A 805 15.91 -18.91 29.54
CA ASP A 805 15.78 -19.44 30.92
C ASP A 805 14.73 -20.55 31.02
N ALA A 806 13.69 -20.47 30.17
CA ALA A 806 12.71 -21.52 29.95
C ALA A 806 12.06 -21.39 28.56
N GLN A 807 11.83 -22.52 27.89
CA GLN A 807 11.00 -22.57 26.68
C GLN A 807 9.70 -23.30 27.00
N GLU A 808 8.57 -22.70 26.63
CA GLU A 808 7.25 -23.32 26.67
C GLU A 808 6.76 -23.67 25.26
N ASP A 809 6.29 -24.89 25.05
CA ASP A 809 5.63 -25.30 23.81
C ASP A 809 4.27 -25.87 24.21
N ARG A 810 3.24 -25.01 24.05
CA ARG A 810 1.82 -25.24 24.35
C ARG A 810 1.14 -25.70 23.07
N LYS A 811 0.53 -26.87 23.11
CA LYS A 811 -0.25 -27.41 22.00
C LYS A 811 -1.66 -27.70 22.46
N GLU A 812 -2.64 -27.15 21.77
CA GLU A 812 -4.03 -27.57 21.88
C GLU A 812 -4.31 -28.48 20.69
N LEU A 813 -4.08 -29.77 20.89
CA LEU A 813 -4.26 -30.78 19.84
C LEU A 813 -5.68 -31.31 19.94
N PHE A 814 -6.50 -31.07 18.92
CA PHE A 814 -7.86 -31.58 18.88
C PHE A 814 -7.84 -33.12 18.87
N LEU A 815 -8.46 -33.75 19.88
CA LEU A 815 -8.60 -35.21 19.95
C LEU A 815 -9.79 -35.63 19.09
N ILE A 816 -11.01 -35.34 19.55
CA ILE A 816 -12.23 -35.96 19.04
C ILE A 816 -13.47 -35.10 19.31
N ASN A 817 -14.50 -35.24 18.45
CA ASN A 817 -15.83 -34.65 18.64
C ASN A 817 -16.83 -35.74 19.05
N PHE A 818 -17.87 -35.32 19.77
CA PHE A 818 -18.89 -36.20 20.31
C PHE A 818 -20.28 -35.92 19.77
N ASN A 819 -21.06 -36.99 19.63
CA ASN A 819 -22.48 -36.91 19.35
C ASN A 819 -23.26 -36.26 20.51
N PHE A 820 -24.46 -35.76 20.20
CA PHE A 820 -25.33 -35.11 21.19
C PHE A 820 -25.57 -35.98 22.43
N GLY A 821 -25.47 -35.37 23.62
CA GLY A 821 -25.79 -36.00 24.91
C GLY A 821 -24.97 -37.25 25.29
N LYS A 822 -23.85 -37.53 24.61
CA LYS A 822 -23.13 -38.82 24.73
C LYS A 822 -21.60 -38.66 24.80
N ALA A 823 -20.95 -39.68 25.35
CA ALA A 823 -19.51 -39.95 25.26
C ALA A 823 -19.15 -40.88 24.06
N ALA A 824 -19.98 -40.92 23.03
CA ALA A 824 -19.73 -41.65 21.78
C ALA A 824 -19.14 -40.71 20.71
N ALA A 825 -18.04 -41.15 20.09
CA ALA A 825 -17.31 -40.45 19.03
C ALA A 825 -18.19 -40.12 17.81
N THR A 826 -17.82 -39.09 17.05
CA THR A 826 -18.41 -38.81 15.72
C THR A 826 -17.72 -39.57 14.58
N SER A 827 -16.52 -40.13 14.79
CA SER A 827 -15.77 -40.90 13.79
C SER A 827 -14.71 -41.78 14.45
N GLU A 828 -14.65 -43.05 14.03
CA GLU A 828 -13.63 -44.02 14.46
C GLU A 828 -12.21 -43.59 14.08
N TYR A 829 -12.04 -42.81 13.01
CA TYR A 829 -10.73 -42.27 12.61
C TYR A 829 -10.18 -41.29 13.65
N LEU A 830 -11.03 -40.50 14.30
CA LEU A 830 -10.61 -39.57 15.36
C LEU A 830 -10.25 -40.32 16.65
N GLU A 831 -10.94 -41.42 16.95
CA GLU A 831 -10.64 -42.27 18.10
C GLU A 831 -9.33 -43.07 17.88
N ALA A 832 -9.12 -43.61 16.68
CA ALA A 832 -7.88 -44.27 16.29
C ALA A 832 -6.67 -43.30 16.22
N ARG A 833 -6.92 -41.98 16.07
CA ARG A 833 -5.87 -40.94 16.12
C ARG A 833 -5.26 -40.78 17.52
N VAL A 834 -5.93 -41.24 18.58
CA VAL A 834 -5.42 -41.14 19.96
C VAL A 834 -4.09 -41.90 20.13
N GLU A 835 -3.89 -43.01 19.41
CA GLU A 835 -2.58 -43.71 19.38
C GLU A 835 -1.48 -42.83 18.76
N ASP A 836 -1.76 -42.15 17.65
CA ASP A 836 -0.81 -41.27 16.98
C ASP A 836 -0.37 -40.12 17.91
N LEU A 837 -1.30 -39.64 18.75
CA LEU A 837 -1.03 -38.63 19.78
C LEU A 837 -0.24 -39.21 20.98
N ALA A 838 -0.53 -40.44 21.42
CA ALA A 838 0.28 -41.17 22.40
C ALA A 838 1.73 -41.36 21.90
N ALA A 839 1.91 -41.77 20.63
CA ALA A 839 3.22 -41.94 20.01
C ALA A 839 4.00 -40.63 19.97
N ASN A 840 3.38 -39.53 19.52
CA ASN A 840 4.00 -38.20 19.52
C ASN A 840 4.38 -37.72 20.94
N LEU A 841 3.57 -38.01 21.96
CA LEU A 841 3.86 -37.68 23.36
C LEU A 841 5.04 -38.51 23.89
N ILE A 842 5.10 -39.81 23.55
CA ILE A 842 6.18 -40.72 23.91
C ILE A 842 7.51 -40.33 23.24
N GLU A 843 7.52 -40.12 21.92
CA GLU A 843 8.72 -39.70 21.18
C GLU A 843 9.27 -38.40 21.77
N ARG A 844 8.40 -37.43 22.06
CA ARG A 844 8.76 -36.15 22.66
C ARG A 844 9.33 -36.28 24.07
N ALA A 845 8.74 -37.10 24.92
CA ALA A 845 9.23 -37.35 26.27
C ALA A 845 10.57 -38.10 26.27
N LYS A 846 10.75 -39.09 25.38
CA LYS A 846 12.04 -39.78 25.15
C LYS A 846 13.11 -38.83 24.60
N TYR A 847 12.76 -37.95 23.67
CA TYR A 847 13.69 -37.02 23.01
C TYR A 847 14.17 -35.89 23.92
N LEU A 848 13.25 -35.25 24.66
CA LEU A 848 13.60 -34.15 25.58
C LEU A 848 14.18 -34.65 26.92
N GLY A 849 13.87 -35.90 27.28
CA GLY A 849 14.42 -36.58 28.45
C GLY A 849 14.21 -35.79 29.76
N PRO A 850 15.16 -35.85 30.71
CA PRO A 850 15.00 -35.24 32.02
C PRO A 850 15.10 -33.69 32.02
N ASN A 851 15.31 -33.04 30.88
CA ASN A 851 15.46 -31.57 30.82
C ASN A 851 14.10 -30.86 30.63
N ALA A 852 13.08 -31.59 30.18
CA ALA A 852 11.71 -31.09 30.13
C ALA A 852 10.90 -31.41 31.41
N ARG A 853 9.78 -30.71 31.55
CA ARG A 853 8.56 -31.15 32.22
C ARG A 853 7.44 -31.08 31.19
N ILE A 854 6.64 -32.13 31.06
CA ILE A 854 5.50 -32.14 30.14
C ILE A 854 4.23 -32.30 30.97
N ARG A 855 3.34 -31.30 30.98
CA ARG A 855 1.96 -31.49 31.39
C ARG A 855 1.13 -31.77 30.15
N ALA A 856 0.33 -32.82 30.19
CA ALA A 856 -0.65 -33.12 29.16
C ALA A 856 -2.01 -33.29 29.86
N THR A 857 -2.95 -32.39 29.57
CA THR A 857 -4.31 -32.43 30.12
C THR A 857 -5.29 -32.78 29.01
N VAL A 858 -6.07 -33.85 29.21
CA VAL A 858 -7.23 -34.16 28.37
C VAL A 858 -8.40 -33.31 28.88
N VAL A 859 -8.81 -32.31 28.10
CA VAL A 859 -9.88 -31.37 28.47
C VAL A 859 -11.12 -31.70 27.66
N GLY A 860 -12.17 -32.13 28.34
CA GLY A 860 -13.49 -32.36 27.75
C GLY A 860 -14.38 -31.14 27.83
N HIS A 861 -15.17 -30.91 26.79
CA HIS A 861 -16.07 -29.77 26.66
C HIS A 861 -17.50 -30.15 26.26
N THR A 862 -18.41 -29.22 26.53
CA THR A 862 -19.84 -29.27 26.23
C THR A 862 -20.31 -27.93 25.68
N ASP A 863 -21.45 -27.92 24.99
CA ASP A 863 -22.13 -26.72 24.50
C ASP A 863 -23.27 -26.29 25.44
N ILE A 864 -23.96 -25.20 25.11
CA ILE A 864 -24.97 -24.56 25.99
C ILE A 864 -26.28 -25.36 26.15
N VAL A 865 -26.49 -26.41 25.36
CA VAL A 865 -27.70 -27.25 25.40
C VAL A 865 -27.63 -28.24 26.55
N GLY A 866 -28.75 -28.44 27.28
CA GLY A 866 -28.78 -29.26 28.52
C GLY A 866 -28.75 -28.40 29.79
N THR A 867 -28.63 -29.03 30.96
CA THR A 867 -28.44 -28.30 32.24
C THR A 867 -26.95 -28.18 32.57
N ASP A 868 -26.58 -27.12 33.28
CA ASP A 868 -25.18 -26.82 33.65
C ASP A 868 -24.53 -28.01 34.39
N GLU A 869 -25.23 -28.57 35.38
CA GLU A 869 -24.83 -29.79 36.12
C GLU A 869 -24.65 -31.02 35.22
N PHE A 870 -25.50 -31.21 34.20
CA PHE A 870 -25.33 -32.30 33.24
C PHE A 870 -24.12 -32.06 32.33
N ASN A 871 -23.90 -30.82 31.92
CA ASN A 871 -22.84 -30.41 31.00
C ASN A 871 -21.45 -30.39 31.66
N GLU A 872 -21.36 -30.13 32.96
CA GLU A 872 -20.13 -30.33 33.74
C GLU A 872 -19.77 -31.82 33.86
N ASN A 873 -20.72 -32.67 34.24
CA ASN A 873 -20.50 -34.12 34.36
C ASN A 873 -20.16 -34.76 32.99
N LEU A 874 -20.91 -34.44 31.93
CA LEU A 874 -20.66 -34.96 30.58
C LEU A 874 -19.31 -34.48 30.00
N ALA A 875 -18.87 -33.26 30.33
CA ALA A 875 -17.53 -32.79 29.98
C ALA A 875 -16.43 -33.62 30.69
N TRP A 876 -16.65 -33.99 31.95
CA TRP A 876 -15.73 -34.80 32.73
C TRP A 876 -15.69 -36.28 32.26
N GLU A 877 -16.85 -36.90 32.00
CA GLU A 877 -16.94 -38.27 31.47
C GLU A 877 -16.22 -38.42 30.11
N ARG A 878 -16.37 -37.43 29.23
CA ARG A 878 -15.66 -37.38 27.94
C ARG A 878 -14.14 -37.25 28.13
N ALA A 879 -13.70 -36.46 29.11
CA ALA A 879 -12.28 -36.29 29.41
C ALA A 879 -11.65 -37.57 29.99
N GLU A 880 -12.37 -38.28 30.87
CA GLU A 880 -11.93 -39.55 31.46
C GLU A 880 -11.75 -40.64 30.40
N LYS A 881 -12.76 -40.83 29.52
CA LYS A 881 -12.72 -41.83 28.44
C LYS A 881 -11.49 -41.67 27.54
N GLU A 882 -11.23 -40.44 27.07
CA GLU A 882 -10.11 -40.22 26.14
C GLU A 882 -8.74 -40.19 26.84
N TYR A 883 -8.71 -39.91 28.16
CA TYR A 883 -7.51 -40.09 28.99
C TYR A 883 -7.14 -41.58 29.12
N GLU A 884 -8.11 -42.46 29.35
CA GLU A 884 -7.88 -43.91 29.39
C GLU A 884 -7.49 -44.47 28.01
N ASN A 885 -8.13 -44.02 26.92
CA ASN A 885 -7.71 -44.36 25.56
C ASN A 885 -6.23 -43.97 25.31
N LEU A 886 -5.82 -42.78 25.74
CA LEU A 886 -4.46 -42.28 25.62
C LEU A 886 -3.45 -43.08 26.47
N ARG A 887 -3.83 -43.48 27.70
CA ARG A 887 -3.00 -44.36 28.56
C ARG A 887 -2.79 -45.75 27.93
N ASN A 888 -3.85 -46.37 27.42
CA ASN A 888 -3.78 -47.71 26.80
C ASN A 888 -2.90 -47.70 25.53
N GLY A 889 -2.99 -46.63 24.72
CA GLY A 889 -2.06 -46.40 23.62
C GLY A 889 -0.62 -46.23 24.10
N MET A 890 -0.39 -45.44 25.16
CA MET A 890 0.95 -45.26 25.72
C MET A 890 1.56 -46.55 26.27
N MET A 891 0.82 -47.36 27.03
CA MET A 891 1.29 -48.66 27.55
C MET A 891 1.75 -49.58 26.40
N THR A 892 0.95 -49.71 25.35
CA THR A 892 1.26 -50.63 24.24
C THR A 892 2.46 -50.17 23.42
N ILE A 893 2.62 -48.87 23.15
CA ILE A 893 3.79 -48.31 22.44
C ILE A 893 5.09 -48.44 23.28
N LEU A 894 4.96 -48.61 24.59
CA LEU A 894 6.08 -48.80 25.52
C LEU A 894 6.35 -50.26 25.89
N GLU A 895 5.54 -51.21 25.42
CA GLU A 895 5.57 -52.63 25.78
C GLU A 895 5.44 -52.89 27.31
N LEU A 896 4.54 -52.14 27.97
CA LEU A 896 4.26 -52.24 29.42
C LEU A 896 3.01 -53.10 29.71
N GLU A 897 2.99 -53.77 30.87
CA GLU A 897 1.90 -54.68 31.28
C GLU A 897 0.95 -54.08 32.33
N THR A 898 1.34 -53.03 33.08
CA THR A 898 0.44 -52.39 34.08
C THR A 898 0.52 -50.85 34.14
N ASP A 899 -0.53 -50.23 34.68
CA ASP A 899 -0.60 -48.80 34.92
C ASP A 899 0.46 -48.28 35.90
N GLU A 900 0.90 -49.08 36.87
CA GLU A 900 2.01 -48.71 37.75
C GLU A 900 3.34 -48.57 37.00
N GLU A 901 3.56 -49.39 35.97
CA GLU A 901 4.73 -49.29 35.09
C GLU A 901 4.66 -48.03 34.21
N LEU A 902 3.48 -47.70 33.67
CA LEU A 902 3.26 -46.45 32.95
C LEU A 902 3.46 -45.23 33.86
N ASP A 903 2.96 -45.28 35.10
CA ASP A 903 3.12 -44.19 36.08
C ASP A 903 4.56 -44.02 36.55
N GLU A 904 5.35 -45.11 36.67
CA GLU A 904 6.80 -45.01 36.88
C GLU A 904 7.50 -44.43 35.65
N TRP A 905 7.11 -44.84 34.44
CA TRP A 905 7.67 -44.32 33.20
C TRP A 905 7.40 -42.82 33.01
N LEU A 906 6.14 -42.38 33.21
CA LEU A 906 5.74 -40.97 33.17
C LEU A 906 6.54 -40.14 34.18
N ARG A 907 6.65 -40.64 35.42
CA ARG A 907 7.41 -40.00 36.51
C ARG A 907 8.90 -39.90 36.20
N ALA A 908 9.51 -40.93 35.61
CA ALA A 908 10.91 -40.92 35.18
C ALA A 908 11.18 -39.89 34.08
N HIS A 909 10.25 -39.71 33.14
CA HIS A 909 10.34 -38.75 32.04
C HIS A 909 9.74 -37.36 32.37
N LYS A 910 9.40 -37.11 33.64
CA LYS A 910 8.81 -35.85 34.13
C LYS A 910 7.54 -35.43 33.37
N VAL A 911 6.76 -36.41 32.92
CA VAL A 911 5.44 -36.24 32.33
C VAL A 911 4.39 -36.26 33.44
N THR A 912 3.38 -35.39 33.33
CA THR A 912 2.20 -35.36 34.18
C THR A 912 1.00 -35.40 33.26
N LEU A 913 0.34 -36.57 33.18
CA LEU A 913 -0.90 -36.77 32.44
C LEU A 913 -2.09 -36.51 33.37
N MET A 914 -3.10 -35.79 32.90
CA MET A 914 -4.27 -35.35 33.69
C MET A 914 -5.51 -35.31 32.79
N TYR A 915 -6.70 -35.23 33.40
CA TYR A 915 -7.95 -34.95 32.70
C TYR A 915 -8.86 -34.03 33.52
N GLU A 916 -9.68 -33.23 32.84
CA GLU A 916 -10.68 -32.34 33.45
C GLU A 916 -11.84 -32.03 32.49
N GLY A 917 -13.03 -31.79 33.04
CA GLY A 917 -14.17 -31.28 32.28
C GLY A 917 -14.27 -29.77 32.44
N ARG A 918 -14.38 -29.03 31.34
CA ARG A 918 -14.66 -27.58 31.31
C ARG A 918 -15.90 -27.33 30.46
N GLY A 919 -16.97 -26.84 31.10
CA GLY A 919 -18.27 -26.66 30.46
C GLY A 919 -18.31 -25.58 29.36
N PHE A 920 -19.52 -25.25 28.92
CA PHE A 920 -19.77 -24.33 27.80
C PHE A 920 -19.28 -22.88 27.99
N GLU A 921 -18.82 -22.52 29.20
CA GLU A 921 -18.20 -21.23 29.49
C GLU A 921 -16.81 -21.05 28.84
N GLU A 922 -16.15 -22.13 28.38
CA GLU A 922 -14.91 -22.10 27.59
C GLU A 922 -15.14 -22.45 26.09
N PRO A 923 -15.75 -21.55 25.30
CA PRO A 923 -15.93 -21.76 23.87
C PRO A 923 -14.59 -21.76 23.13
N MET A 924 -14.46 -22.57 22.08
CA MET A 924 -13.19 -22.69 21.35
C MET A 924 -12.82 -21.38 20.62
N PHE A 925 -11.57 -20.97 20.78
CA PHE A 925 -10.95 -19.92 19.98
C PHE A 925 -9.77 -20.47 19.20
N VAL A 926 -9.38 -19.78 18.11
CA VAL A 926 -8.16 -20.08 17.35
C VAL A 926 -7.39 -18.77 17.13
N HIS A 927 -6.07 -18.81 17.32
CA HIS A 927 -5.18 -17.70 17.06
C HIS A 927 -4.64 -17.78 15.62
N ARG A 928 -5.03 -16.82 14.78
CA ARG A 928 -4.45 -16.63 13.44
C ARG A 928 -3.41 -15.52 13.47
N PHE A 929 -2.29 -15.71 12.78
CA PHE A 929 -1.31 -14.65 12.56
C PHE A 929 -1.63 -13.92 11.25
N GLU A 930 -2.13 -12.69 11.35
CA GLU A 930 -2.52 -11.85 10.21
C GLU A 930 -1.80 -10.50 10.31
N GLN A 931 -1.17 -10.04 9.23
CA GLN A 931 -0.58 -8.69 9.10
C GLN A 931 0.41 -8.27 10.23
N GLY A 932 1.11 -9.24 10.84
CA GLY A 932 2.12 -8.98 11.88
C GLY A 932 1.59 -9.02 13.31
N TYR A 933 0.32 -9.38 13.53
CA TYR A 933 -0.26 -9.55 14.87
C TYR A 933 -1.11 -10.82 14.99
N TRP A 934 -1.27 -11.29 16.22
CA TRP A 934 -2.15 -12.41 16.53
C TRP A 934 -3.59 -11.94 16.68
N ARG A 935 -4.49 -12.48 15.87
CA ARG A 935 -5.92 -12.30 15.94
C ARG A 935 -6.56 -13.54 16.55
N LYS A 936 -7.15 -13.39 17.73
CA LYS A 936 -7.97 -14.43 18.37
C LYS A 936 -9.36 -14.43 17.72
N GLU A 937 -9.74 -15.54 17.10
CA GLU A 937 -11.02 -15.76 16.45
C GLU A 937 -11.88 -16.72 17.28
N LEU A 938 -13.15 -16.37 17.51
CA LEU A 938 -14.13 -17.26 18.15
C LEU A 938 -14.71 -18.22 17.11
N ILE A 939 -14.45 -19.51 17.25
CA ILE A 939 -15.04 -20.55 16.38
C ILE A 939 -16.11 -21.38 17.09
N GLY A 940 -15.98 -21.57 18.40
CA GLY A 940 -16.97 -22.22 19.26
C GLY A 940 -18.12 -21.30 19.68
N ASN A 941 -18.70 -20.53 18.76
CA ASN A 941 -19.83 -19.66 19.13
C ASN A 941 -21.12 -20.48 19.33
N ASN A 942 -21.58 -20.60 20.57
CA ASN A 942 -22.81 -21.32 20.91
C ASN A 942 -24.09 -20.76 20.25
N GLU A 943 -24.07 -19.50 19.78
CA GLU A 943 -25.17 -18.87 19.03
C GLU A 943 -25.44 -19.54 17.65
N ILE A 944 -24.51 -20.36 17.14
CA ILE A 944 -24.64 -21.01 15.83
C ILE A 944 -24.40 -22.53 15.91
N PRO A 945 -25.09 -23.36 15.09
CA PRO A 945 -24.95 -24.83 15.11
C PRO A 945 -23.51 -25.33 15.03
N LEU A 946 -22.73 -24.81 14.07
CA LEU A 946 -21.33 -25.21 13.90
C LEU A 946 -20.51 -24.93 15.17
N GLY A 947 -20.72 -23.79 15.82
CA GLY A 947 -20.00 -23.43 17.03
C GLY A 947 -20.40 -24.25 18.26
N ARG A 948 -21.66 -24.70 18.34
CA ARG A 948 -22.09 -25.71 19.33
C ARG A 948 -21.42 -27.06 19.07
N LEU A 949 -21.35 -27.51 17.82
CA LEU A 949 -20.63 -28.74 17.46
C LEU A 949 -19.12 -28.64 17.74
N VAL A 950 -18.50 -27.47 17.54
CA VAL A 950 -17.10 -27.18 17.95
C VAL A 950 -16.91 -27.26 19.48
N ASN A 951 -17.95 -26.99 20.27
CA ASN A 951 -17.89 -27.09 21.73
C ASN A 951 -18.13 -28.51 22.26
N ARG A 952 -18.65 -29.45 21.45
CA ARG A 952 -18.77 -30.88 21.79
C ARG A 952 -17.45 -31.66 21.55
N ARG A 953 -16.33 -31.06 21.98
CA ARG A 953 -14.95 -31.53 21.74
C ARG A 953 -14.32 -32.16 22.99
N VAL A 954 -13.28 -32.97 22.78
CA VAL A 954 -12.17 -33.15 23.71
C VAL A 954 -10.88 -32.66 23.03
N VAL A 955 -10.01 -32.00 23.79
CA VAL A 955 -8.69 -31.52 23.34
C VAL A 955 -7.58 -32.01 24.27
N LEU A 956 -6.38 -32.21 23.72
CA LEU A 956 -5.17 -32.50 24.48
C LEU A 956 -4.34 -31.22 24.61
N GLU A 957 -4.41 -30.57 25.77
CA GLU A 957 -3.55 -29.45 26.14
C GLU A 957 -2.18 -29.97 26.59
N VAL A 958 -1.18 -29.96 25.70
CA VAL A 958 0.20 -30.32 26.02
C VAL A 958 1.02 -29.05 26.29
N LEU A 959 1.31 -28.75 27.55
CA LEU A 959 2.28 -27.74 27.95
C LEU A 959 3.62 -28.40 28.26
N THR A 960 4.62 -28.16 27.41
CA THR A 960 6.01 -28.60 27.66
C THR A 960 6.85 -27.43 28.14
N GLN A 961 7.42 -27.53 29.34
CA GLN A 961 8.40 -26.58 29.89
C GLN A 961 9.79 -27.20 29.81
N THR A 962 10.64 -26.74 28.89
CA THR A 962 12.08 -27.06 28.85
C THR A 962 12.91 -25.98 29.54
N ARG A 963 14.04 -26.39 30.12
CA ARG A 963 15.12 -25.56 30.67
C ARG A 963 16.47 -26.12 30.23
#